data_AF-A0A0C9YIY8-F1
#
_entry.id   AF-A0A0C9YIY8-F1
#
_cell.length_a   1.000
_cell.length_b   1.000
_cell.length_c   1.000
_cell.angle_alpha   90.00
_cell.angle_beta   90.00
_cell.angle_gamma   90.00
#
_symmetry.space_group_name_H-M   'P 1'
#
loop_
_entity.id
_entity.type
_entity.pdbx_description
1 polymer ?
#
loop_
_entity_poly.entity_id
_entity_poly.type
_entity_poly.pdbx_seq_one_letter_code
_entity_poly.pdbx_strand_id
1 'polypeptide(L)'
;MSSPLSSASLKKLTIPQLKALCKEQHITGYSKIPKNAIIQKLLDHLNLGSTRDAISSVVPPITNGKPTNNASTPLGEKSLDTSANNPSIAAKKAPPVVSEIATIPSDSSDADRLLPSFQAAHHTLAQISVSEGPAVHSTDADSDERGISAATSKRPLSLCEPLFPSKKPKDASPRVSVDPIFKVPNMPRKPSNTIIAAACEVAPQSLVLTNLMERNTSVSAAHVSGKRFKPLLLKNQRSEVVKAASLETGQLQPKGSTSTSDSVISHLDFPRPKSIKLYPISLPPSVSQRKRVSALSLALCAISKGDLRLCAQVSRLFRYSAYMAAKHQLLLYFPGRRLDALLKQHPANMTNFWPYLHSREEEVLARRTAYHASFLGKALRDATISDRLWSSPDHDKQIVIAIRFLMTRFFFFVSIGQGNSCDSPDNWGTITDVQEAIPNEIWSIKIRSSSSTSLFYVLESTCEVIGLPQIPEESIRTSFAPTRHSSSLRVDWSTYISHRLENSAEPHKTLLEHLQWTNHEEYERGISKLWLSRIRDEGQLGIFKEVVARLYTFACIVSNSVSGSWLTSTEMAQEFNGLPAQRPQQQKHQRINLFLPAHHHVESVHFTTSGGKALHPALAVVQTPGREYYILKDNGMQVGCEEDGVAPVWMSILGCNSLGGVIRF
;
A
#
# COMPACT_ATOMS: atom_id res chain seq x y z
N MET A 1 18.81 26.20 -4.68
CA MET A 1 17.66 25.94 -5.57
C MET A 1 18.05 26.34 -6.98
N SER A 2 18.19 25.38 -7.89
CA SER A 2 18.55 25.59 -9.29
C SER A 2 17.33 25.30 -10.16
N SER A 3 16.95 26.25 -11.02
CA SER A 3 15.84 26.08 -11.98
C SER A 3 16.10 24.86 -12.89
N PRO A 4 15.05 24.13 -13.33
CA PRO A 4 15.20 22.96 -14.19
C PRO A 4 15.95 23.34 -15.48
N LEU A 5 17.03 22.60 -15.76
CA LEU A 5 17.87 22.83 -16.94
C LEU A 5 17.09 22.49 -18.21
N SER A 6 16.61 23.51 -18.91
CA SER A 6 15.95 23.33 -20.21
C SER A 6 16.97 23.09 -21.34
N SER A 7 16.55 22.44 -22.42
CA SER A 7 17.40 22.25 -23.62
C SER A 7 17.95 23.59 -24.16
N ALA A 8 17.16 24.67 -24.03
CA ALA A 8 17.57 26.00 -24.44
C ALA A 8 18.67 26.60 -23.55
N SER A 9 18.67 26.33 -22.24
CA SER A 9 19.74 26.81 -21.34
C SER A 9 21.03 26.03 -21.55
N LEU A 10 20.97 24.71 -21.80
CA LEU A 10 22.14 23.87 -22.08
C LEU A 10 22.86 24.26 -23.38
N LYS A 11 22.13 24.69 -24.42
CA LYS A 11 22.74 25.15 -25.68
C LYS A 11 23.59 26.41 -25.52
N LYS A 12 23.30 27.26 -24.53
CA LYS A 12 24.05 28.49 -24.23
C LYS A 12 25.39 28.22 -23.54
N LEU A 13 25.56 27.06 -22.92
CA LEU A 13 26.78 26.71 -22.19
C LEU A 13 27.94 26.35 -23.13
N THR A 14 29.15 26.70 -22.73
CA THR A 14 30.39 26.32 -23.42
C THR A 14 30.72 24.84 -23.19
N ILE A 15 31.55 24.23 -24.04
CA ILE A 15 31.97 22.83 -23.87
C ILE A 15 32.60 22.57 -22.49
N PRO A 16 33.50 23.44 -21.95
CA PRO A 16 34.02 23.27 -20.59
C PRO A 16 32.94 23.26 -19.50
N GLN A 17 31.94 24.13 -19.59
CA GLN A 17 30.82 24.19 -18.62
C GLN A 17 29.94 22.95 -18.69
N LEU A 18 29.64 22.46 -19.90
CA LEU A 18 28.89 21.23 -20.10
C LEU A 18 29.66 20.01 -19.57
N LYS A 19 30.98 19.97 -19.74
CA LYS A 19 31.84 18.92 -19.16
C LYS A 19 31.88 19.00 -17.63
N ALA A 20 31.88 20.20 -17.05
CA ALA A 20 31.80 20.39 -15.61
C ALA A 20 30.47 19.87 -15.04
N LEU A 21 29.34 20.15 -15.71
CA LEU A 21 28.03 19.60 -15.33
C LEU A 21 27.98 18.06 -15.44
N CYS A 22 28.56 17.48 -16.50
CA CYS A 22 28.66 16.01 -16.60
C CYS A 22 29.53 15.42 -15.47
N LYS A 23 30.57 16.12 -15.03
CA LYS A 23 31.42 15.71 -13.91
C LYS A 23 30.66 15.77 -12.58
N GLU A 24 29.90 16.83 -12.35
CA GLU A 24 29.06 17.02 -11.16
C GLU A 24 27.94 15.96 -11.07
N GLN A 25 27.36 15.59 -12.21
CA GLN A 25 26.31 14.57 -12.32
C GLN A 25 26.86 13.13 -12.47
N HIS A 26 28.17 12.91 -12.29
CA HIS A 26 28.82 11.61 -12.42
C HIS A 26 28.56 10.85 -13.74
N ILE A 27 28.27 11.54 -14.84
CA ILE A 27 28.08 10.93 -16.17
C ILE A 27 29.46 10.53 -16.69
N THR A 28 29.68 9.31 -17.16
CA THR A 28 30.99 8.88 -17.72
C THR A 28 31.04 9.01 -19.24
N GLY A 29 32.24 9.03 -19.86
CA GLY A 29 32.40 8.99 -21.31
C GLY A 29 31.94 10.25 -22.07
N TYR A 30 32.05 11.44 -21.48
CA TYR A 30 31.70 12.73 -22.10
C TYR A 30 32.91 13.51 -22.67
N SER A 31 34.14 13.07 -22.36
CA SER A 31 35.36 13.86 -22.65
C SER A 31 35.68 14.03 -24.14
N LYS A 32 35.26 13.09 -24.99
CA LYS A 32 35.62 13.02 -26.42
C LYS A 32 34.44 13.24 -27.39
N ILE A 33 33.25 13.57 -26.88
CA ILE A 33 32.04 13.73 -27.70
C ILE A 33 31.78 15.22 -28.02
N PRO A 34 31.18 15.55 -29.18
CA PRO A 34 30.89 16.92 -29.58
C PRO A 34 29.81 17.56 -28.69
N LYS A 35 29.74 18.90 -28.65
CA LYS A 35 28.84 19.68 -27.78
C LYS A 35 27.40 19.18 -27.76
N ASN A 36 26.81 18.92 -28.94
CA ASN A 36 25.43 18.46 -29.06
C ASN A 36 25.20 17.08 -28.43
N ALA A 37 26.18 16.18 -28.51
CA ALA A 37 26.11 14.86 -27.88
C ALA A 37 26.24 14.94 -26.35
N ILE A 38 27.01 15.91 -25.82
CA ILE A 38 27.09 16.16 -24.37
C ILE A 38 25.73 16.64 -23.84
N ILE A 39 25.08 17.57 -24.57
CA ILE A 39 23.74 18.08 -24.21
C ILE A 39 22.72 16.94 -24.23
N GLN A 40 22.72 16.11 -25.27
CA GLN A 40 21.80 14.96 -25.34
C GLN A 40 22.02 14.00 -24.17
N LYS A 41 23.28 13.70 -23.83
CA LYS A 41 23.60 12.80 -22.71
C LYS A 41 23.16 13.35 -21.35
N LEU A 42 23.22 14.67 -21.15
CA LEU A 42 22.68 15.34 -19.96
C LEU A 42 21.15 15.27 -19.92
N LEU A 43 20.47 15.49 -21.05
CA LEU A 43 19.00 15.37 -21.15
C LEU A 43 18.53 13.93 -20.91
N ASP A 44 19.21 12.94 -21.51
CA ASP A 44 18.93 11.53 -21.29
C ASP A 44 19.11 11.17 -19.81
N HIS A 45 20.18 11.65 -19.17
CA HIS A 45 20.41 11.44 -17.74
C HIS A 45 19.34 12.09 -16.85
N LEU A 46 18.82 13.26 -17.21
CA LEU A 46 17.72 13.92 -16.48
C LEU A 46 16.40 13.15 -16.64
N ASN A 47 16.12 12.64 -17.84
CA ASN A 47 14.93 11.81 -18.10
C ASN A 47 15.02 10.45 -17.39
N LEU A 48 16.22 9.86 -17.34
CA LEU A 48 16.51 8.66 -16.56
C LEU A 48 16.42 8.94 -15.06
N GLY A 49 16.91 10.09 -14.58
CA GLY A 49 16.84 10.50 -13.17
C GLY A 49 15.40 10.58 -12.65
N SER A 50 14.46 11.06 -13.47
CA SER A 50 13.03 11.07 -13.14
C SER A 50 12.42 9.66 -12.96
N THR A 51 13.13 8.60 -13.37
CA THR A 51 12.76 7.20 -13.15
C THR A 51 13.71 6.44 -12.22
N ARG A 52 14.84 7.04 -11.81
CA ARG A 52 15.95 6.35 -11.12
C ARG A 52 16.00 6.60 -9.61
N ASP A 53 15.20 7.52 -9.07
CA ASP A 53 14.91 7.58 -7.62
C ASP A 53 14.19 6.31 -7.09
N ALA A 54 13.92 5.32 -7.95
CA ALA A 54 13.40 4.02 -7.56
C ALA A 54 14.39 2.85 -7.67
N ILE A 55 15.50 2.89 -8.44
CA ILE A 55 16.35 1.70 -8.64
C ILE A 55 17.85 2.02 -8.90
N SER A 56 18.65 1.81 -7.85
CA SER A 56 20.00 1.20 -7.83
C SER A 56 21.28 2.03 -8.04
N SER A 57 22.19 1.86 -7.07
CA SER A 57 23.65 2.06 -7.11
C SER A 57 24.35 0.78 -6.62
N VAL A 58 24.91 -0.02 -7.54
CA VAL A 58 26.09 -0.89 -7.31
C VAL A 58 26.84 -1.05 -8.65
N VAL A 59 28.12 -0.66 -8.69
CA VAL A 59 29.11 -1.15 -9.68
C VAL A 59 30.44 -1.40 -8.93
N PRO A 60 31.14 -2.53 -9.18
CA PRO A 60 32.34 -2.96 -8.44
C PRO A 60 33.67 -2.35 -8.98
N PRO A 61 34.80 -2.52 -8.27
CA PRO A 61 36.08 -1.96 -8.69
C PRO A 61 36.83 -2.86 -9.70
N ILE A 62 37.46 -2.24 -10.69
CA ILE A 62 38.37 -2.87 -11.66
C ILE A 62 39.82 -2.66 -11.18
N THR A 63 40.54 -3.77 -10.98
CA THR A 63 41.98 -3.81 -10.71
C THR A 63 42.78 -3.92 -12.01
N ASN A 64 43.89 -3.17 -12.07
CA ASN A 64 44.83 -3.11 -13.19
C ASN A 64 45.66 -4.40 -13.31
N GLY A 65 45.64 -5.01 -14.51
CA GLY A 65 46.53 -6.11 -14.91
C GLY A 65 47.19 -5.82 -16.27
N LYS A 66 48.52 -5.88 -16.28
CA LYS A 66 49.47 -5.59 -17.38
C LYS A 66 49.40 -6.65 -18.51
N PRO A 67 49.57 -6.29 -19.80
CA PRO A 67 49.61 -7.28 -20.87
C PRO A 67 51.05 -7.73 -21.18
N THR A 68 51.25 -9.04 -21.26
CA THR A 68 52.41 -9.66 -21.91
C THR A 68 51.97 -10.23 -23.25
N ASN A 69 52.62 -9.77 -24.31
CA ASN A 69 52.57 -10.31 -25.66
C ASN A 69 52.99 -11.78 -25.68
N ASN A 70 52.36 -12.57 -26.56
CA ASN A 70 53.09 -13.48 -27.45
C ASN A 70 52.21 -13.87 -28.64
N ALA A 71 52.80 -13.69 -29.83
CA ALA A 71 52.31 -14.11 -31.13
C ALA A 71 52.70 -15.58 -31.42
N SER A 72 51.95 -16.25 -32.30
CA SER A 72 52.35 -17.21 -33.37
C SER A 72 51.17 -18.13 -33.69
N THR A 73 50.41 -17.91 -34.79
CA THR A 73 50.48 -18.61 -36.11
C THR A 73 49.94 -20.05 -36.16
N PRO A 74 49.44 -20.54 -37.33
CA PRO A 74 48.24 -21.37 -37.47
C PRO A 74 48.53 -22.75 -38.11
N LEU A 75 47.49 -23.57 -38.32
CA LEU A 75 47.29 -24.59 -39.39
C LEU A 75 46.59 -25.84 -38.85
N GLY A 76 45.67 -26.40 -39.66
CA GLY A 76 45.35 -27.82 -39.60
C GLY A 76 43.93 -28.23 -39.97
N GLU A 77 43.60 -28.22 -41.27
CA GLU A 77 42.50 -29.01 -41.85
C GLU A 77 42.76 -30.53 -41.75
N LYS A 78 41.67 -31.32 -41.68
CA LYS A 78 41.41 -32.70 -42.22
C LYS A 78 40.13 -33.21 -41.54
N SER A 79 39.00 -33.53 -42.16
CA SER A 79 38.62 -34.37 -43.34
C SER A 79 38.71 -35.89 -43.12
N LEU A 80 37.55 -36.55 -43.35
CA LEU A 80 37.26 -38.01 -43.56
C LEU A 80 37.32 -38.89 -42.28
N ASP A 81 36.52 -39.95 -42.06
CA ASP A 81 35.50 -40.64 -42.84
C ASP A 81 34.70 -41.61 -41.94
N THR A 82 33.45 -41.88 -42.32
CA THR A 82 32.74 -43.17 -42.40
C THR A 82 32.94 -44.30 -41.37
N SER A 83 31.83 -44.78 -40.75
CA SER A 83 31.41 -46.21 -40.64
C SER A 83 30.28 -46.35 -39.59
N ALA A 84 29.02 -46.52 -39.99
CA ALA A 84 28.32 -47.82 -40.06
C ALA A 84 28.40 -48.67 -38.77
N ASN A 85 27.26 -48.82 -38.07
CA ASN A 85 26.71 -50.13 -37.67
C ASN A 85 25.34 -49.99 -36.98
N ASN A 86 24.32 -50.48 -37.69
CA ASN A 86 23.07 -51.03 -37.17
C ASN A 86 23.34 -52.52 -36.83
N PRO A 87 22.61 -53.15 -35.88
CA PRO A 87 21.44 -53.90 -36.35
C PRO A 87 20.22 -53.91 -35.42
N SER A 88 19.11 -54.21 -36.09
CA SER A 88 17.75 -54.50 -35.65
C SER A 88 17.61 -55.82 -34.87
N ILE A 89 16.56 -55.95 -34.02
CA ILE A 89 15.47 -56.96 -34.13
C ILE A 89 14.74 -57.19 -32.77
N ALA A 90 13.40 -57.31 -32.89
CA ALA A 90 12.45 -58.13 -32.13
C ALA A 90 11.46 -57.48 -31.15
N ALA A 91 10.20 -57.55 -31.58
CA ALA A 91 8.95 -57.38 -30.87
C ALA A 91 8.62 -58.51 -29.87
N LYS A 92 7.75 -58.23 -28.90
CA LYS A 92 6.80 -59.16 -28.24
C LYS A 92 5.73 -58.32 -27.51
N LYS A 93 4.47 -58.30 -27.92
CA LYS A 93 3.34 -59.24 -27.72
C LYS A 93 2.57 -59.01 -26.40
N ALA A 94 1.30 -58.62 -26.52
CA ALA A 94 0.28 -58.55 -25.47
C ALA A 94 -0.17 -59.96 -25.00
N PRO A 95 -0.92 -60.05 -23.88
CA PRO A 95 -2.20 -60.79 -23.86
C PRO A 95 -3.26 -60.14 -22.89
N PRO A 96 -4.41 -60.77 -22.51
CA PRO A 96 -5.74 -60.33 -22.95
C PRO A 96 -6.78 -60.09 -21.82
N VAL A 97 -7.99 -59.76 -22.28
CA VAL A 97 -9.29 -59.50 -21.62
C VAL A 97 -9.87 -60.66 -20.79
N VAL A 98 -10.50 -60.38 -19.63
CA VAL A 98 -11.75 -61.02 -19.14
C VAL A 98 -12.53 -60.03 -18.23
N SER A 99 -13.86 -59.97 -18.42
CA SER A 99 -14.85 -59.26 -17.60
C SER A 99 -15.52 -60.22 -16.59
N GLU A 100 -15.88 -59.78 -15.38
CA GLU A 100 -17.13 -60.21 -14.71
C GLU A 100 -17.53 -59.35 -13.50
N ILE A 101 -18.83 -59.39 -13.21
CA ILE A 101 -19.67 -58.58 -12.32
C ILE A 101 -19.75 -59.22 -10.92
N ALA A 102 -19.72 -58.42 -9.83
CA ALA A 102 -20.55 -58.60 -8.60
C ALA A 102 -20.28 -57.55 -7.50
N THR A 103 -21.31 -56.75 -7.20
CA THR A 103 -21.95 -56.46 -5.88
C THR A 103 -21.13 -56.40 -4.55
N ILE A 104 -20.99 -55.17 -3.98
CA ILE A 104 -21.25 -54.64 -2.59
C ILE A 104 -20.93 -55.58 -1.37
N PRO A 105 -20.24 -55.16 -0.27
CA PRO A 105 -20.61 -54.01 0.59
C PRO A 105 -19.53 -53.13 1.26
N SER A 106 -20.03 -51.98 1.72
CA SER A 106 -19.60 -51.01 2.74
C SER A 106 -18.59 -51.49 3.79
N ASP A 107 -17.55 -50.68 4.08
CA ASP A 107 -17.50 -49.86 5.31
C ASP A 107 -16.19 -49.05 5.47
N SER A 108 -16.36 -47.82 5.97
CA SER A 108 -15.48 -47.07 6.87
C SER A 108 -14.17 -46.38 6.42
N SER A 109 -14.07 -45.15 6.96
CA SER A 109 -12.89 -44.37 7.37
C SER A 109 -12.38 -43.25 6.45
N ASP A 110 -12.99 -42.09 6.69
CA ASP A 110 -12.41 -40.74 6.80
C ASP A 110 -10.88 -40.64 6.77
N ALA A 111 -10.36 -39.95 5.74
CA ALA A 111 -9.39 -38.87 5.87
C ALA A 111 -9.04 -38.32 4.47
N ASP A 112 -9.84 -37.38 3.95
CA ASP A 112 -9.42 -36.60 2.78
C ASP A 112 -9.39 -35.10 3.09
N ARG A 113 -8.18 -34.55 2.93
CA ARG A 113 -7.81 -33.17 3.15
C ARG A 113 -8.46 -32.29 2.08
N LEU A 114 -9.38 -31.44 2.52
CA LEU A 114 -9.97 -30.38 1.71
C LEU A 114 -8.90 -29.38 1.23
N LEU A 115 -8.60 -29.44 -0.07
CA LEU A 115 -8.17 -28.28 -0.83
C LEU A 115 -9.37 -27.32 -0.99
N PRO A 116 -9.19 -25.99 -0.88
CA PRO A 116 -10.27 -25.07 -1.16
C PRO A 116 -10.57 -25.10 -2.66
N SER A 117 -11.66 -25.78 -3.03
CA SER A 117 -12.34 -25.61 -4.29
C SER A 117 -12.71 -24.15 -4.46
N PHE A 118 -12.21 -23.49 -5.52
CA PHE A 118 -12.76 -22.24 -6.00
C PHE A 118 -14.21 -22.49 -6.43
N GLN A 119 -15.15 -22.40 -5.49
CA GLN A 119 -16.54 -22.19 -5.83
C GLN A 119 -16.62 -20.78 -6.41
N ALA A 120 -16.59 -20.72 -7.74
CA ALA A 120 -17.04 -19.55 -8.47
C ALA A 120 -18.45 -19.25 -7.97
N ALA A 121 -18.58 -18.13 -7.25
CA ALA A 121 -19.88 -17.57 -6.96
C ALA A 121 -20.53 -17.23 -8.31
N HIS A 122 -21.42 -18.11 -8.78
CA HIS A 122 -22.34 -17.82 -9.87
C HIS A 122 -23.38 -16.83 -9.35
N HIS A 123 -22.96 -15.57 -9.16
CA HIS A 123 -23.88 -14.45 -9.04
C HIS A 123 -24.17 -13.91 -10.44
N THR A 124 -25.41 -14.18 -10.87
CA THR A 124 -26.26 -13.35 -11.73
C THR A 124 -25.53 -12.60 -12.86
N LEU A 125 -25.41 -13.25 -14.02
CA LEU A 125 -25.39 -12.54 -15.29
C LEU A 125 -26.72 -11.80 -15.42
N ALA A 126 -26.73 -10.52 -15.07
CA ALA A 126 -27.82 -9.62 -15.39
C ALA A 126 -28.05 -9.67 -16.90
N GLN A 127 -29.28 -10.03 -17.30
CA GLN A 127 -29.76 -9.91 -18.67
C GLN A 127 -29.54 -8.46 -19.12
N ILE A 128 -28.66 -8.27 -20.11
CA ILE A 128 -28.66 -7.06 -20.92
C ILE A 128 -29.90 -7.19 -21.81
N SER A 129 -31.03 -6.67 -21.32
CA SER A 129 -32.24 -6.53 -22.12
C SER A 129 -32.01 -5.36 -23.09
N VAL A 130 -31.80 -5.67 -24.37
CA VAL A 130 -31.87 -4.71 -25.45
C VAL A 130 -33.35 -4.33 -25.58
N SER A 131 -33.69 -3.10 -25.21
CA SER A 131 -35.00 -2.51 -25.46
C SER A 131 -35.11 -2.24 -26.96
N GLU A 132 -35.81 -3.12 -27.67
CA GLU A 132 -36.35 -2.84 -29.01
C GLU A 132 -37.35 -1.68 -28.91
N GLY A 133 -37.03 -0.56 -29.56
CA GLY A 133 -37.98 0.54 -29.79
C GLY A 133 -38.96 0.17 -30.92
N PRO A 134 -40.21 0.66 -30.88
CA PRO A 134 -41.23 0.25 -31.83
C PRO A 134 -41.00 0.87 -33.21
N ALA A 135 -41.20 0.02 -34.22
CA ALA A 135 -41.20 0.35 -35.63
C ALA A 135 -42.23 1.45 -35.95
N VAL A 136 -41.78 2.47 -36.70
CA VAL A 136 -42.66 3.36 -37.45
C VAL A 136 -42.23 3.33 -38.91
N HIS A 137 -43.22 3.06 -39.75
CA HIS A 137 -43.20 2.93 -41.19
C HIS A 137 -42.34 3.97 -41.93
N SER A 138 -41.62 3.52 -42.95
CA SER A 138 -41.17 4.37 -44.05
C SER A 138 -41.61 3.71 -45.36
N THR A 139 -42.55 4.36 -46.02
CA THR A 139 -42.89 4.14 -47.43
C THR A 139 -42.07 5.09 -48.29
N ASP A 140 -41.62 4.56 -49.42
CA ASP A 140 -40.97 5.25 -50.53
C ASP A 140 -41.72 6.50 -51.02
N ALA A 141 -40.98 7.50 -51.49
CA ALA A 141 -41.03 7.96 -52.89
C ALA A 141 -40.17 9.22 -53.12
N ASP A 142 -39.59 9.25 -54.32
CA ASP A 142 -38.96 10.34 -55.07
C ASP A 142 -39.34 11.78 -54.71
N SER A 143 -38.37 12.69 -54.83
CA SER A 143 -38.39 13.82 -55.79
C SER A 143 -37.21 14.78 -55.55
N ASP A 144 -36.25 14.71 -56.47
CA ASP A 144 -35.69 15.80 -57.28
C ASP A 144 -35.66 17.29 -56.84
N GLU A 145 -34.60 17.94 -57.33
CA GLU A 145 -34.40 19.35 -57.70
C GLU A 145 -33.86 20.42 -56.72
N ARG A 146 -32.70 20.98 -57.15
CA ARG A 146 -32.28 22.40 -57.22
C ARG A 146 -32.24 23.18 -55.89
N GLY A 147 -31.16 23.84 -55.47
CA GLY A 147 -30.18 24.63 -56.22
C GLY A 147 -30.10 26.03 -55.58
N ILE A 148 -28.95 26.71 -55.73
CA ILE A 148 -28.72 28.17 -55.52
C ILE A 148 -28.67 28.59 -54.03
N SER A 149 -27.87 29.53 -53.52
CA SER A 149 -26.58 30.17 -53.81
C SER A 149 -26.32 31.12 -52.63
N ALA A 150 -25.11 31.66 -52.57
CA ALA A 150 -24.57 32.58 -51.58
C ALA A 150 -25.41 33.85 -51.30
N ALA A 151 -25.27 34.44 -50.10
CA ALA A 151 -24.71 35.80 -49.92
C ALA A 151 -24.79 36.33 -48.47
N THR A 152 -23.69 36.97 -48.10
CA THR A 152 -23.39 38.02 -47.11
C THR A 152 -24.50 38.99 -46.64
N SER A 153 -24.46 39.38 -45.35
CA SER A 153 -24.67 40.76 -44.83
C SER A 153 -24.37 40.81 -43.30
N LYS A 154 -23.34 41.51 -42.77
CA LYS A 154 -23.35 42.90 -42.22
C LYS A 154 -24.63 43.22 -41.39
N ARG A 155 -24.68 43.85 -40.21
CA ARG A 155 -23.79 44.48 -39.21
C ARG A 155 -24.71 44.83 -37.97
N PRO A 156 -24.43 45.74 -36.99
CA PRO A 156 -24.63 45.54 -35.55
C PRO A 156 -25.71 46.47 -34.92
N LEU A 157 -25.79 46.53 -33.57
CA LEU A 157 -26.22 47.62 -32.65
C LEU A 157 -26.89 46.98 -31.40
N SER A 158 -26.45 47.16 -30.15
CA SER A 158 -26.30 48.34 -29.26
C SER A 158 -27.43 48.45 -28.22
N LEU A 159 -27.00 48.63 -26.96
CA LEU A 159 -27.68 49.22 -25.78
C LEU A 159 -28.99 48.61 -25.23
N CYS A 160 -28.96 48.25 -23.95
CA CYS A 160 -29.52 49.11 -22.90
C CYS A 160 -29.22 48.60 -21.47
N GLU A 161 -28.76 49.52 -20.64
CA GLU A 161 -28.72 49.50 -19.18
C GLU A 161 -30.13 49.77 -18.62
N PRO A 162 -30.44 49.39 -17.36
CA PRO A 162 -30.92 50.45 -16.46
C PRO A 162 -30.45 50.34 -15.00
N LEU A 163 -30.37 51.53 -14.38
CA LEU A 163 -30.11 51.85 -12.98
C LEU A 163 -31.32 51.61 -12.04
N PHE A 164 -31.05 51.03 -10.84
CA PHE A 164 -31.53 51.29 -9.44
C PHE A 164 -33.06 51.52 -9.13
N PRO A 165 -33.58 51.52 -7.87
CA PRO A 165 -32.92 51.59 -6.53
C PRO A 165 -33.55 50.75 -5.35
N SER A 166 -32.89 50.86 -4.18
CA SER A 166 -33.50 51.12 -2.83
C SER A 166 -33.90 49.99 -1.84
N LYS A 167 -33.10 49.91 -0.76
CA LYS A 167 -33.43 49.89 0.70
C LYS A 167 -33.99 48.61 1.42
N LYS A 168 -33.15 48.14 2.37
CA LYS A 168 -33.41 47.65 3.77
C LYS A 168 -34.18 46.30 3.93
N PRO A 169 -33.99 45.50 5.01
CA PRO A 169 -33.61 45.90 6.38
C PRO A 169 -32.50 45.07 7.08
N LYS A 170 -32.09 45.59 8.25
CA LYS A 170 -31.32 44.93 9.31
C LYS A 170 -32.17 43.82 9.92
N ASP A 171 -31.67 42.58 9.93
CA ASP A 171 -32.13 41.55 10.84
C ASP A 171 -31.04 41.21 11.86
N ALA A 172 -31.43 41.32 13.13
CA ALA A 172 -30.69 40.85 14.27
C ALA A 172 -30.92 39.33 14.40
N SER A 173 -29.85 38.55 14.33
CA SER A 173 -29.90 37.10 14.59
C SER A 173 -29.37 36.81 16.00
N PRO A 174 -30.03 35.95 16.80
CA PRO A 174 -29.59 35.60 18.14
C PRO A 174 -28.38 34.65 18.06
N ARG A 175 -27.27 35.05 18.70
CA ARG A 175 -26.12 34.16 18.92
C ARG A 175 -26.49 33.11 19.96
N VAL A 176 -26.77 31.89 19.52
CA VAL A 176 -26.70 30.71 20.37
C VAL A 176 -25.23 30.28 20.42
N SER A 177 -24.59 30.49 21.56
CA SER A 177 -23.29 29.90 21.90
C SER A 177 -23.51 28.42 22.15
N VAL A 178 -23.03 27.56 21.24
CA VAL A 178 -23.01 26.11 21.44
C VAL A 178 -21.57 25.73 21.75
N ASP A 179 -21.34 25.30 22.99
CA ASP A 179 -20.09 24.69 23.43
C ASP A 179 -19.85 23.37 22.67
N PRO A 180 -18.67 23.13 22.08
CA PRO A 180 -18.35 21.83 21.52
C PRO A 180 -18.05 20.83 22.66
N ILE A 181 -19.03 20.00 23.00
CA ILE A 181 -18.87 18.82 23.84
C ILE A 181 -18.21 17.72 22.99
N PHE A 182 -16.89 17.78 22.88
CA PHE A 182 -16.06 16.62 22.60
C PHE A 182 -14.96 16.59 23.67
N LYS A 183 -15.32 16.11 24.86
CA LYS A 183 -14.35 15.79 25.91
C LYS A 183 -13.80 14.41 25.60
N VAL A 184 -12.52 14.36 25.25
CA VAL A 184 -11.70 13.15 25.35
C VAL A 184 -11.96 12.51 26.72
N PRO A 185 -12.20 11.19 26.83
CA PRO A 185 -12.31 10.54 28.12
C PRO A 185 -11.05 10.84 28.94
N ASN A 186 -11.22 11.55 30.05
CA ASN A 186 -10.14 11.72 31.02
C ASN A 186 -9.63 10.33 31.41
N MET A 187 -8.32 10.09 31.26
CA MET A 187 -7.69 8.90 31.83
C MET A 187 -8.09 8.78 33.31
N PRO A 188 -8.46 7.58 33.79
CA PRO A 188 -8.85 7.39 35.18
C PRO A 188 -7.67 7.77 36.09
N ARG A 189 -7.85 8.87 36.84
CA ARG A 189 -7.01 9.17 38.00
C ARG A 189 -7.30 8.09 39.05
N LYS A 190 -6.23 7.49 39.58
CA LYS A 190 -6.26 6.47 40.63
C LYS A 190 -7.22 6.88 41.77
N PRO A 191 -8.12 6.00 42.22
CA PRO A 191 -8.97 6.31 43.36
C PRO A 191 -8.15 6.32 44.65
N SER A 192 -8.26 7.42 45.38
CA SER A 192 -7.87 7.54 46.79
C SER A 192 -8.65 6.51 47.62
N ASN A 193 -7.96 5.91 48.58
CA ASN A 193 -8.50 4.93 49.53
C ASN A 193 -9.75 5.47 50.25
N THR A 194 -10.90 4.90 49.94
CA THR A 194 -12.11 5.01 50.76
C THR A 194 -12.42 3.61 51.28
N ILE A 195 -12.18 3.43 52.58
CA ILE A 195 -12.55 2.23 53.34
C ILE A 195 -14.07 2.21 53.45
N ILE A 196 -14.71 1.20 52.85
CA ILE A 196 -16.09 0.84 53.16
C ILE A 196 -16.03 -0.51 53.87
N ALA A 197 -16.33 -0.48 55.17
CA ALA A 197 -16.54 -1.65 55.99
C ALA A 197 -17.91 -2.25 55.67
N ALA A 198 -17.93 -3.54 55.32
CA ALA A 198 -19.13 -4.36 55.30
C ALA A 198 -19.08 -5.33 56.49
N ALA A 199 -20.19 -5.35 57.22
CA ALA A 199 -20.40 -6.08 58.47
C ALA A 199 -20.35 -7.60 58.28
N CYS A 200 -19.76 -8.28 59.26
CA CYS A 200 -20.16 -9.63 59.64
C CYS A 200 -19.96 -9.80 61.14
N GLU A 201 -21.06 -10.02 61.85
CA GLU A 201 -21.15 -10.27 63.29
C GLU A 201 -20.56 -11.63 63.66
N VAL A 202 -19.70 -11.71 64.69
CA VAL A 202 -19.73 -12.72 65.76
C VAL A 202 -19.09 -12.15 67.03
N ALA A 203 -19.85 -12.30 68.13
CA ALA A 203 -19.68 -12.14 69.58
C ALA A 203 -18.26 -12.05 70.27
N PRO A 204 -18.22 -11.58 71.54
CA PRO A 204 -17.15 -10.73 72.08
C PRO A 204 -16.22 -11.44 73.08
N GLN A 205 -14.98 -10.98 73.19
CA GLN A 205 -14.21 -11.08 74.44
C GLN A 205 -13.42 -9.80 74.74
N SER A 206 -13.69 -9.31 75.94
CA SER A 206 -13.03 -8.26 76.72
C SER A 206 -11.50 -8.34 76.68
N LEU A 207 -10.81 -7.17 76.61
CA LEU A 207 -9.94 -6.67 77.69
C LEU A 207 -9.17 -5.39 77.30
N VAL A 208 -9.32 -4.39 78.17
CA VAL A 208 -8.34 -3.35 78.58
C VAL A 208 -7.98 -2.22 77.61
N LEU A 209 -8.56 -1.06 77.92
CA LEU A 209 -8.08 0.28 77.60
C LEU A 209 -6.74 0.57 78.31
N THR A 210 -5.72 1.04 77.58
CA THR A 210 -4.76 2.02 78.09
C THR A 210 -4.42 3.04 77.00
N ASN A 211 -4.60 4.32 77.35
CA ASN A 211 -4.16 5.49 76.58
C ASN A 211 -2.63 5.62 76.66
N LEU A 212 -1.94 5.99 75.57
CA LEU A 212 -1.10 7.21 75.51
C LEU A 212 -0.34 7.37 74.18
N MET A 213 -0.42 8.60 73.66
CA MET A 213 0.60 9.38 72.95
C MET A 213 1.22 8.92 71.63
N GLU A 214 1.01 9.80 70.65
CA GLU A 214 1.72 10.04 69.41
C GLU A 214 3.24 9.90 69.50
N ARG A 215 3.82 9.14 68.57
CA ARG A 215 5.20 9.36 68.12
C ARG A 215 5.36 8.95 66.65
N ASN A 216 5.71 9.96 65.86
CA ASN A 216 6.16 9.86 64.48
C ASN A 216 7.17 8.72 64.29
N THR A 217 6.84 7.76 63.42
CA THR A 217 7.82 6.83 62.85
C THR A 217 7.65 6.80 61.34
N SER A 218 8.72 7.26 60.69
CA SER A 218 8.99 7.19 59.26
C SER A 218 8.91 5.76 58.75
N VAL A 219 7.97 5.47 57.86
CA VAL A 219 7.94 4.22 57.10
C VAL A 219 8.79 4.39 55.85
N SER A 220 9.87 3.61 55.81
CA SER A 220 10.81 3.42 54.72
C SER A 220 10.11 2.93 53.46
N ALA A 221 10.04 3.77 52.44
CA ALA A 221 9.67 3.37 51.09
C ALA A 221 10.83 2.56 50.48
N ALA A 222 10.56 1.31 50.12
CA ALA A 222 11.49 0.47 49.39
C ALA A 222 11.79 1.10 48.02
N HIS A 223 13.01 1.62 47.86
CA HIS A 223 13.57 2.04 46.59
C HIS A 223 13.67 0.83 45.66
N VAL A 224 12.76 0.72 44.69
CA VAL A 224 13.06 -0.04 43.47
C VAL A 224 14.06 0.79 42.68
N SER A 225 15.32 0.37 42.67
CA SER A 225 16.37 1.01 41.90
C SER A 225 16.05 0.89 40.41
N GLY A 226 15.51 1.95 39.81
CA GLY A 226 15.43 2.08 38.35
C GLY A 226 16.84 1.98 37.78
N LYS A 227 17.13 0.87 37.09
CA LYS A 227 18.39 0.68 36.39
C LYS A 227 18.47 1.72 35.29
N ARG A 228 19.32 2.73 35.48
CA ARG A 228 19.68 3.74 34.49
C ARG A 228 20.09 3.06 33.18
N PHE A 229 19.47 3.51 32.09
CA PHE A 229 19.58 2.99 30.73
C PHE A 229 21.04 2.80 30.30
N LYS A 230 21.38 1.58 29.87
CA LYS A 230 22.54 1.33 29.02
C LYS A 230 22.01 1.33 27.59
N PRO A 231 22.33 2.34 26.75
CA PRO A 231 21.95 2.30 25.35
C PRO A 231 22.38 0.97 24.75
N LEU A 232 21.51 0.40 23.90
CA LEU A 232 21.81 -0.77 23.08
C LEU A 232 22.92 -0.40 22.09
N LEU A 233 24.13 -0.29 22.61
CA LEU A 233 25.35 -0.28 21.84
C LEU A 233 25.43 -1.68 21.26
N LEU A 234 25.01 -1.81 20.00
CA LEU A 234 25.39 -2.92 19.15
C LEU A 234 26.90 -3.07 19.30
N LYS A 235 27.34 -4.06 20.09
CA LYS A 235 28.72 -4.53 20.03
C LYS A 235 28.90 -4.88 18.57
N ASN A 236 29.71 -4.07 17.86
CA ASN A 236 30.11 -4.34 16.49
C ASN A 236 30.65 -5.77 16.47
N GLN A 237 29.80 -6.72 16.09
CA GLN A 237 30.19 -8.08 15.80
C GLN A 237 30.93 -7.98 14.47
N ARG A 238 32.22 -7.61 14.55
CA ARG A 238 33.16 -7.93 13.49
C ARG A 238 33.08 -9.44 13.36
N SER A 239 32.48 -9.90 12.27
CA SER A 239 32.56 -11.30 11.85
C SER A 239 34.03 -11.65 11.73
N GLU A 240 34.61 -12.21 12.79
CA GLU A 240 35.87 -12.93 12.71
C GLU A 240 35.61 -14.13 11.80
N VAL A 241 36.12 -14.02 10.58
CA VAL A 241 36.28 -15.14 9.66
C VAL A 241 37.32 -16.06 10.29
N VAL A 242 36.86 -16.95 11.16
CA VAL A 242 37.67 -18.08 11.62
C VAL A 242 37.81 -19.02 10.42
N LYS A 243 38.99 -18.97 9.79
CA LYS A 243 39.48 -20.01 8.87
C LYS A 243 39.69 -21.29 9.68
N ALA A 244 38.65 -22.10 9.82
CA ALA A 244 38.81 -23.49 10.20
C ALA A 244 38.94 -24.32 8.92
N ALA A 245 40.15 -24.81 8.67
CA ALA A 245 40.39 -25.87 7.70
C ALA A 245 39.84 -27.17 8.28
N SER A 246 38.76 -27.69 7.69
CA SER A 246 38.37 -29.09 7.87
C SER A 246 38.24 -29.72 6.50
N LEU A 247 39.13 -30.67 6.22
CA LEU A 247 38.96 -31.66 5.16
C LEU A 247 37.74 -32.51 5.53
N GLU A 248 36.65 -32.40 4.78
CA GLU A 248 35.73 -33.52 4.64
C GLU A 248 35.27 -33.68 3.18
N THR A 249 35.30 -34.93 2.79
CA THR A 249 35.22 -35.48 1.45
C THR A 249 33.76 -35.74 1.10
N GLY A 250 33.31 -35.17 -0.02
CA GLY A 250 32.33 -35.77 -0.94
C GLY A 250 30.93 -36.15 -0.43
N GLN A 251 29.98 -35.22 -0.54
CA GLN A 251 28.64 -35.54 -1.05
C GLN A 251 27.94 -34.28 -1.59
N LEU A 252 27.76 -34.23 -2.91
CA LEU A 252 27.06 -33.18 -3.64
C LEU A 252 25.55 -33.28 -3.38
N GLN A 253 25.07 -32.60 -2.35
CA GLN A 253 23.65 -32.24 -2.24
C GLN A 253 23.42 -30.91 -2.98
N PRO A 254 22.36 -30.79 -3.81
CA PRO A 254 22.06 -29.56 -4.50
C PRO A 254 21.70 -28.48 -3.48
N LYS A 255 22.57 -27.46 -3.33
CA LYS A 255 22.31 -26.24 -2.58
C LYS A 255 20.97 -25.66 -3.02
N GLY A 256 19.93 -25.87 -2.21
CA GLY A 256 18.66 -25.17 -2.36
C GLY A 256 18.91 -23.66 -2.34
N SER A 257 18.38 -22.97 -3.34
CA SER A 257 18.50 -21.53 -3.50
C SER A 257 18.05 -20.81 -2.22
N THR A 258 18.98 -20.14 -1.54
CA THR A 258 18.76 -19.32 -0.34
C THR A 258 18.01 -18.02 -0.65
N SER A 259 16.80 -18.12 -1.22
CA SER A 259 15.93 -16.98 -1.55
C SER A 259 15.04 -16.53 -0.38
N THR A 260 15.40 -16.88 0.87
CA THR A 260 14.50 -16.74 2.04
C THR A 260 14.67 -15.44 2.83
N SER A 261 15.68 -14.60 2.56
CA SER A 261 15.88 -13.38 3.37
C SER A 261 14.91 -12.24 3.03
N ASP A 262 14.46 -12.13 1.78
CA ASP A 262 13.71 -10.95 1.33
C ASP A 262 12.24 -10.99 1.76
N SER A 263 11.67 -12.15 2.07
CA SER A 263 10.25 -12.28 2.43
C SER A 263 9.92 -11.84 3.86
N VAL A 264 10.92 -11.54 4.69
CA VAL A 264 10.71 -11.21 6.11
C VAL A 264 10.47 -9.72 6.33
N ILE A 265 10.82 -8.89 5.35
CA ILE A 265 10.90 -7.44 5.52
C ILE A 265 9.50 -6.82 5.45
N SER A 266 8.72 -7.14 4.41
CA SER A 266 7.36 -6.60 4.19
C SER A 266 6.28 -7.58 4.66
N HIS A 267 5.45 -7.17 5.62
CA HIS A 267 4.36 -8.02 6.14
C HIS A 267 3.10 -7.95 5.27
N LEU A 268 2.55 -6.75 5.03
CA LEU A 268 1.37 -6.54 4.17
C LEU A 268 1.62 -5.58 3.00
N ASP A 269 2.90 -5.35 2.67
CA ASP A 269 3.29 -4.70 1.42
C ASP A 269 3.53 -5.75 0.33
N PHE A 270 2.74 -5.68 -0.74
CA PHE A 270 2.87 -6.60 -1.85
C PHE A 270 3.89 -6.08 -2.87
N PRO A 271 4.84 -6.93 -3.32
CA PRO A 271 5.80 -6.52 -4.32
C PRO A 271 5.09 -6.11 -5.61
N ARG A 272 5.69 -5.16 -6.32
CA ARG A 272 5.21 -4.81 -7.66
C ARG A 272 5.23 -6.06 -8.54
N PRO A 273 4.14 -6.34 -9.26
CA PRO A 273 4.08 -7.49 -10.14
C PRO A 273 5.19 -7.41 -11.20
N LYS A 274 5.81 -8.55 -11.46
CA LYS A 274 6.89 -8.66 -12.44
C LYS A 274 6.36 -8.31 -13.83
N SER A 275 7.13 -7.58 -14.63
CA SER A 275 6.76 -7.29 -16.02
C SER A 275 6.68 -8.60 -16.81
N ILE A 276 5.55 -8.85 -17.45
CA ILE A 276 5.31 -10.08 -18.22
C ILE A 276 5.57 -9.79 -19.69
N LYS A 277 6.39 -10.63 -20.32
CA LYS A 277 6.61 -10.57 -21.76
C LYS A 277 5.43 -11.22 -22.47
N LEU A 278 4.74 -10.45 -23.31
CA LEU A 278 3.69 -10.95 -24.18
C LEU A 278 4.24 -11.30 -25.55
N TYR A 279 3.67 -12.33 -26.16
CA TYR A 279 4.08 -12.82 -27.47
C TYR A 279 2.88 -12.80 -28.43
N PRO A 280 3.12 -12.63 -29.74
CA PRO A 280 2.06 -12.79 -30.72
C PRO A 280 1.57 -14.25 -30.73
N ILE A 281 0.29 -14.45 -31.08
CA ILE A 281 -0.31 -15.77 -31.21
C ILE A 281 0.29 -16.46 -32.45
N SER A 282 0.85 -17.66 -32.26
CA SER A 282 1.35 -18.47 -33.36
C SER A 282 0.21 -19.17 -34.11
N LEU A 283 0.44 -19.47 -35.40
CA LEU A 283 -0.45 -20.27 -36.24
C LEU A 283 -1.89 -19.72 -36.35
N PRO A 284 -2.10 -18.51 -36.89
CA PRO A 284 -3.44 -17.98 -37.08
C PRO A 284 -4.26 -18.89 -38.02
N PRO A 285 -5.58 -19.00 -37.81
CA PRO A 285 -6.45 -19.75 -38.71
C PRO A 285 -6.52 -19.07 -40.09
N SER A 286 -7.08 -19.79 -41.06
CA SER A 286 -7.27 -19.26 -42.41
C SER A 286 -8.12 -17.99 -42.39
N VAL A 287 -7.93 -17.11 -43.39
CA VAL A 287 -8.63 -15.81 -43.46
C VAL A 287 -10.15 -15.98 -43.41
N SER A 288 -10.70 -17.01 -44.06
CA SER A 288 -12.13 -17.34 -44.04
C SER A 288 -12.65 -17.72 -42.65
N GLN A 289 -11.83 -18.37 -41.83
CA GLN A 289 -12.19 -18.80 -40.47
C GLN A 289 -12.11 -17.67 -39.44
N ARG A 290 -11.31 -16.62 -39.69
CA ARG A 290 -11.09 -15.51 -38.73
C ARG A 290 -12.38 -14.79 -38.34
N LYS A 291 -13.39 -14.74 -39.21
CA LYS A 291 -14.71 -14.17 -38.91
C LYS A 291 -15.40 -14.85 -37.71
N ARG A 292 -15.11 -16.14 -37.47
CA ARG A 292 -15.70 -16.93 -36.37
C ARG A 292 -14.93 -16.79 -35.06
N VAL A 293 -13.70 -16.28 -35.09
CA VAL A 293 -12.82 -16.22 -33.92
C VAL A 293 -13.46 -15.41 -32.79
N SER A 294 -13.99 -14.22 -33.09
CA SER A 294 -14.53 -13.31 -32.06
C SER A 294 -15.75 -13.90 -31.34
N ALA A 295 -16.64 -14.58 -32.07
CA ALA A 295 -17.80 -15.23 -31.48
C ALA A 295 -17.38 -16.42 -30.61
N LEU A 296 -16.46 -17.25 -31.11
CA LEU A 296 -15.94 -18.38 -30.37
C LEU A 296 -15.13 -17.94 -29.14
N SER A 297 -14.33 -16.87 -29.22
CA SER A 297 -13.55 -16.39 -28.07
C SER A 297 -14.44 -15.88 -26.95
N LEU A 298 -15.58 -15.27 -27.28
CA LEU A 298 -16.59 -14.87 -26.30
C LEU A 298 -17.28 -16.10 -25.68
N ALA A 299 -17.66 -17.10 -26.47
CA ALA A 299 -18.24 -18.33 -25.93
C ALA A 299 -17.24 -19.08 -25.02
N LEU A 300 -15.98 -19.19 -25.44
CA LEU A 300 -14.92 -19.86 -24.69
C LEU A 300 -14.51 -19.10 -23.41
N CYS A 301 -14.84 -17.81 -23.26
CA CYS A 301 -14.45 -17.07 -22.06
C CYS A 301 -15.17 -17.54 -20.79
N ALA A 302 -16.34 -18.17 -20.93
CA ALA A 302 -17.12 -18.74 -19.82
C ALA A 302 -16.69 -20.18 -19.44
N ILE A 303 -15.75 -20.77 -20.17
CA ILE A 303 -15.32 -22.16 -19.98
C ILE A 303 -14.18 -22.23 -18.95
N SER A 304 -14.15 -23.33 -18.18
CA SER A 304 -13.08 -23.60 -17.22
C SER A 304 -11.70 -23.66 -17.91
N LYS A 305 -10.63 -23.35 -17.18
CA LYS A 305 -9.26 -23.40 -17.73
C LYS A 305 -8.86 -24.81 -18.18
N GLY A 306 -9.35 -25.84 -17.48
CA GLY A 306 -9.10 -27.24 -17.82
C GLY A 306 -9.67 -27.57 -19.19
N ASP A 307 -10.94 -27.23 -19.39
CA ASP A 307 -11.65 -27.50 -20.63
C ASP A 307 -11.14 -26.62 -21.77
N LEU A 308 -10.74 -25.38 -21.49
CA LEU A 308 -10.19 -24.48 -22.50
C LEU A 308 -8.87 -25.01 -23.10
N ARG A 309 -8.08 -25.75 -22.31
CA ARG A 309 -6.90 -26.48 -22.83
C ARG A 309 -7.31 -27.58 -23.82
N LEU A 310 -8.37 -28.31 -23.53
CA LEU A 310 -8.91 -29.33 -24.43
C LEU A 310 -9.46 -28.68 -25.70
N CYS A 311 -10.23 -27.59 -25.58
CA CYS A 311 -10.70 -26.82 -26.73
C CYS A 311 -9.55 -26.36 -27.63
N ALA A 312 -8.45 -25.88 -27.05
CA ALA A 312 -7.29 -25.42 -27.82
C ALA A 312 -6.57 -26.54 -28.63
N GLN A 313 -6.86 -27.81 -28.34
CA GLN A 313 -6.35 -28.96 -29.08
C GLN A 313 -7.23 -29.35 -30.27
N VAL A 314 -8.50 -28.95 -30.30
CA VAL A 314 -9.48 -29.38 -31.31
C VAL A 314 -9.10 -28.94 -32.73
N SER A 315 -8.76 -27.66 -32.92
CA SER A 315 -8.35 -27.15 -34.23
C SER A 315 -7.57 -25.83 -34.12
N ARG A 316 -6.96 -25.37 -35.22
CA ARG A 316 -6.31 -24.05 -35.28
C ARG A 316 -7.28 -22.91 -34.96
N LEU A 317 -8.54 -23.02 -35.40
CA LEU A 317 -9.58 -22.04 -35.09
C LEU A 317 -9.87 -22.00 -33.60
N PHE A 318 -10.14 -23.15 -32.96
CA PHE A 318 -10.41 -23.19 -31.53
C PHE A 318 -9.22 -22.76 -30.69
N ARG A 319 -8.00 -23.15 -31.07
CA ARG A 319 -6.77 -22.69 -30.42
C ARG A 319 -6.64 -21.18 -30.43
N TYR A 320 -6.85 -20.57 -31.60
CA TYR A 320 -6.76 -19.12 -31.74
C TYR A 320 -7.87 -18.41 -30.95
N SER A 321 -9.10 -18.91 -30.99
CA SER A 321 -10.22 -18.40 -30.20
C SER A 321 -9.99 -18.56 -28.70
N ALA A 322 -9.39 -19.66 -28.25
CA ALA A 322 -8.99 -19.89 -26.87
C ALA A 322 -7.93 -18.88 -26.40
N TYR A 323 -6.93 -18.56 -27.25
CA TYR A 323 -5.98 -17.49 -26.95
C TYR A 323 -6.64 -16.11 -26.83
N MET A 324 -7.63 -15.82 -27.69
CA MET A 324 -8.40 -14.58 -27.64
C MET A 324 -9.38 -14.53 -26.46
N ALA A 325 -9.83 -15.67 -25.94
CA ALA A 325 -10.73 -15.74 -24.78
C ALA A 325 -10.11 -15.11 -23.52
N ALA A 326 -8.78 -15.20 -23.35
CA ALA A 326 -8.08 -14.56 -22.23
C ALA A 326 -8.31 -13.04 -22.16
N LYS A 327 -8.40 -12.36 -23.32
CA LYS A 327 -8.73 -10.93 -23.37
C LYS A 327 -10.12 -10.67 -22.77
N HIS A 328 -11.11 -11.47 -23.13
CA HIS A 328 -12.47 -11.32 -22.61
C HIS A 328 -12.53 -11.62 -21.11
N GLN A 329 -11.81 -12.63 -20.63
CA GLN A 329 -11.68 -12.92 -19.20
C GLN A 329 -10.99 -11.77 -18.45
N LEU A 330 -9.95 -11.17 -19.03
CA LEU A 330 -9.31 -9.98 -18.46
C LEU A 330 -10.27 -8.79 -18.38
N LEU A 331 -11.05 -8.53 -19.42
CA LEU A 331 -12.04 -7.44 -19.43
C LEU A 331 -13.15 -7.67 -18.40
N LEU A 332 -13.52 -8.92 -18.14
CA LEU A 332 -14.57 -9.29 -17.20
C LEU A 332 -14.09 -9.24 -15.74
N TYR A 333 -12.96 -9.87 -15.44
CA TYR A 333 -12.49 -10.09 -14.07
C TYR A 333 -11.41 -9.11 -13.61
N PHE A 334 -10.70 -8.47 -14.55
CA PHE A 334 -9.58 -7.58 -14.26
C PHE A 334 -9.67 -6.23 -15.00
N PRO A 335 -10.84 -5.56 -15.03
CA PRO A 335 -10.97 -4.26 -15.70
C PRO A 335 -10.17 -3.18 -14.95
N GLY A 336 -9.63 -2.20 -15.69
CA GLY A 336 -8.98 -1.02 -15.10
C GLY A 336 -7.80 -0.49 -15.90
N ARG A 337 -7.20 0.60 -15.40
CA ARG A 337 -6.15 1.35 -16.13
C ARG A 337 -4.95 0.49 -16.53
N ARG A 338 -4.58 -0.49 -15.69
CA ARG A 338 -3.45 -1.38 -15.98
C ARG A 338 -3.72 -2.27 -17.19
N LEU A 339 -4.93 -2.82 -17.31
CA LEU A 339 -5.34 -3.59 -18.49
C LEU A 339 -5.48 -2.66 -19.71
N ASP A 340 -6.06 -1.49 -19.55
CA ASP A 340 -6.23 -0.53 -20.65
C ASP A 340 -4.88 -0.09 -21.23
N ALA A 341 -3.88 0.18 -20.38
CA ALA A 341 -2.52 0.50 -20.82
C ALA A 341 -1.89 -0.66 -21.60
N LEU A 342 -2.07 -1.90 -21.13
CA LEU A 342 -1.57 -3.09 -21.80
C LEU A 342 -2.24 -3.31 -23.17
N LEU A 343 -3.57 -3.13 -23.26
CA LEU A 343 -4.33 -3.27 -24.50
C LEU A 343 -4.02 -2.14 -25.51
N LYS A 344 -3.61 -0.96 -25.04
CA LYS A 344 -3.10 0.12 -25.90
C LYS A 344 -1.71 -0.20 -26.47
N GLN A 345 -0.87 -0.87 -25.69
CA GLN A 345 0.50 -1.22 -26.10
C GLN A 345 0.56 -2.44 -27.04
N HIS A 346 -0.40 -3.36 -26.94
CA HIS A 346 -0.40 -4.61 -27.67
C HIS A 346 -1.66 -4.81 -28.51
N PRO A 347 -1.54 -5.19 -29.81
CA PRO A 347 -2.71 -5.39 -30.65
C PRO A 347 -3.56 -6.54 -30.11
N ALA A 348 -4.78 -6.20 -29.70
CA ALA A 348 -5.66 -7.11 -28.98
C ALA A 348 -5.99 -8.39 -29.76
N ASN A 349 -5.99 -8.32 -31.11
CA ASN A 349 -6.41 -9.41 -31.98
C ASN A 349 -5.28 -10.38 -32.34
N MET A 350 -4.03 -10.09 -31.97
CA MET A 350 -2.86 -10.89 -32.35
C MET A 350 -1.95 -11.24 -31.17
N THR A 351 -2.25 -10.76 -29.96
CA THR A 351 -1.41 -10.95 -28.79
C THR A 351 -1.96 -12.07 -27.90
N ASN A 352 -1.08 -12.95 -27.44
CA ASN A 352 -1.45 -13.99 -26.47
C ASN A 352 -1.46 -13.39 -25.06
N PHE A 353 -2.65 -13.13 -24.52
CA PHE A 353 -2.82 -12.56 -23.18
C PHE A 353 -2.86 -13.58 -22.03
N TRP A 354 -2.76 -14.89 -22.31
CA TRP A 354 -2.78 -15.92 -21.25
C TRP A 354 -1.68 -15.76 -20.20
N PRO A 355 -0.41 -15.46 -20.54
CA PRO A 355 0.62 -15.23 -19.54
C PRO A 355 0.26 -14.08 -18.60
N TYR A 356 -0.35 -13.02 -19.12
CA TYR A 356 -0.82 -11.90 -18.30
C TYR A 356 -1.99 -12.30 -17.42
N LEU A 357 -3.02 -12.96 -17.97
CA LEU A 357 -4.15 -13.47 -17.18
C LEU A 357 -3.69 -14.36 -16.02
N HIS A 358 -2.85 -15.35 -16.27
CA HIS A 358 -2.35 -16.24 -15.22
C HIS A 358 -1.60 -15.50 -14.13
N SER A 359 -0.71 -14.58 -14.50
CA SER A 359 -0.01 -13.79 -13.49
C SER A 359 -0.96 -12.91 -12.68
N ARG A 360 -2.05 -12.40 -13.25
CA ARG A 360 -3.05 -11.61 -12.50
C ARG A 360 -3.82 -12.45 -11.50
N GLU A 361 -4.13 -13.69 -11.87
CA GLU A 361 -4.78 -14.66 -10.99
C GLU A 361 -3.85 -15.09 -9.85
N GLU A 362 -2.59 -15.38 -10.17
CA GLU A 362 -1.55 -15.67 -9.18
C GLU A 362 -1.31 -14.49 -8.24
N GLU A 363 -1.27 -13.26 -8.77
CA GLU A 363 -1.14 -12.03 -7.98
C GLU A 363 -2.30 -11.88 -6.99
N VAL A 364 -3.55 -12.05 -7.43
CA VAL A 364 -4.73 -11.99 -6.54
C VAL A 364 -4.70 -13.09 -5.49
N LEU A 365 -4.40 -14.33 -5.89
CA LEU A 365 -4.34 -15.46 -4.97
C LEU A 365 -3.25 -15.23 -3.92
N ALA A 366 -2.04 -14.86 -4.32
CA ALA A 366 -0.93 -14.60 -3.42
C ALA A 366 -1.27 -13.50 -2.39
N ARG A 367 -1.91 -12.41 -2.84
CA ARG A 367 -2.35 -11.32 -1.96
C ARG A 367 -3.39 -11.77 -0.93
N ARG A 368 -4.40 -12.52 -1.37
CA ARG A 368 -5.43 -13.07 -0.47
C ARG A 368 -4.84 -14.03 0.53
N THR A 369 -4.00 -14.95 0.08
CA THR A 369 -3.32 -15.91 0.96
C THR A 369 -2.48 -15.20 2.00
N ALA A 370 -1.68 -14.20 1.61
CA ALA A 370 -0.89 -13.40 2.54
C ALA A 370 -1.77 -12.62 3.54
N TYR A 371 -2.85 -11.99 3.08
CA TYR A 371 -3.79 -11.31 3.96
C TYR A 371 -4.45 -12.27 4.97
N HIS A 372 -5.02 -13.39 4.52
CA HIS A 372 -5.66 -14.36 5.40
C HIS A 372 -4.67 -15.03 6.38
N ALA A 373 -3.41 -15.17 5.98
CA ALA A 373 -2.36 -15.68 6.86
C ALA A 373 -1.91 -14.66 7.92
N SER A 374 -2.08 -13.36 7.66
CA SER A 374 -1.73 -12.28 8.57
C SER A 374 -2.60 -12.25 9.83
N PHE A 375 -2.15 -11.55 10.88
CA PHE A 375 -2.94 -11.34 12.09
C PHE A 375 -4.27 -10.64 11.79
N LEU A 376 -4.28 -9.70 10.82
CA LEU A 376 -5.44 -8.91 10.48
C LEU A 376 -6.51 -9.77 9.79
N GLY A 377 -6.11 -10.61 8.85
CA GLY A 377 -7.03 -11.54 8.18
C GLY A 377 -7.63 -12.57 9.14
N LYS A 378 -6.84 -13.04 10.12
CA LYS A 378 -7.34 -13.94 11.18
C LYS A 378 -8.32 -13.24 12.12
N ALA A 379 -8.02 -11.99 12.52
CA ALA A 379 -8.85 -11.22 13.42
C ALA A 379 -10.17 -10.78 12.77
N LEU A 380 -10.12 -10.41 11.50
CA LEU A 380 -11.28 -9.84 10.78
C LEU A 380 -12.07 -10.86 9.95
N ARG A 381 -11.58 -12.09 9.77
CA ARG A 381 -12.15 -13.23 9.01
C ARG A 381 -12.67 -12.87 7.62
N ASP A 382 -13.80 -12.16 7.59
CA ASP A 382 -14.62 -11.80 6.44
C ASP A 382 -14.68 -10.29 6.17
N ALA A 383 -13.81 -9.44 6.76
CA ALA A 383 -13.80 -8.02 6.40
C ALA A 383 -13.67 -7.84 4.88
N THR A 384 -14.71 -7.27 4.28
CA THR A 384 -14.95 -7.38 2.85
C THR A 384 -14.21 -6.27 2.10
N ILE A 385 -12.98 -6.56 1.67
CA ILE A 385 -12.37 -5.83 0.55
C ILE A 385 -13.01 -6.38 -0.73
N SER A 386 -13.60 -5.52 -1.55
CA SER A 386 -14.23 -5.94 -2.80
C SER A 386 -13.27 -6.70 -3.71
N ASP A 387 -13.79 -7.69 -4.43
CA ASP A 387 -13.02 -8.55 -5.36
C ASP A 387 -12.17 -7.74 -6.34
N ARG A 388 -12.72 -6.62 -6.83
CA ARG A 388 -12.04 -5.68 -7.73
C ARG A 388 -10.70 -5.20 -7.16
N LEU A 389 -10.66 -4.78 -5.90
CA LEU A 389 -9.47 -4.16 -5.29
C LEU A 389 -8.32 -5.15 -5.06
N TRP A 390 -8.60 -6.45 -4.87
CA TRP A 390 -7.56 -7.48 -4.76
C TRP A 390 -6.63 -7.51 -5.97
N SER A 391 -7.19 -7.23 -7.14
CA SER A 391 -6.40 -7.12 -8.36
C SER A 391 -5.59 -5.82 -8.42
N SER A 392 -5.96 -4.76 -7.69
CA SER A 392 -5.38 -3.41 -7.79
C SER A 392 -5.40 -2.91 -9.23
N PRO A 393 -6.60 -2.69 -9.79
CA PRO A 393 -6.79 -2.49 -11.22
C PRO A 393 -6.21 -1.16 -11.75
N ASP A 394 -6.15 -0.13 -10.91
CA ASP A 394 -5.79 1.23 -11.32
C ASP A 394 -4.47 1.73 -10.73
N HIS A 395 -4.09 1.24 -9.55
CA HIS A 395 -2.84 1.61 -8.90
C HIS A 395 -2.32 0.51 -7.98
N ASP A 396 -1.01 0.22 -8.02
CA ASP A 396 -0.38 -0.90 -7.30
C ASP A 396 -0.58 -0.87 -5.77
N LYS A 397 -0.75 0.32 -5.20
CA LYS A 397 -0.99 0.53 -3.76
C LYS A 397 -2.46 0.35 -3.32
N GLN A 398 -3.44 0.23 -4.23
CA GLN A 398 -4.87 0.23 -3.85
C GLN A 398 -5.21 -0.80 -2.77
N ILE A 399 -4.76 -2.04 -2.95
CA ILE A 399 -5.00 -3.11 -1.98
C ILE A 399 -4.25 -2.88 -0.67
N VAL A 400 -3.03 -2.35 -0.72
CA VAL A 400 -2.22 -2.07 0.47
C VAL A 400 -2.88 -0.99 1.31
N ILE A 401 -3.36 0.09 0.67
CA ILE A 401 -4.10 1.17 1.33
C ILE A 401 -5.43 0.67 1.91
N ALA A 402 -6.16 -0.19 1.19
CA ALA A 402 -7.37 -0.82 1.73
C ALA A 402 -7.09 -1.63 3.00
N ILE A 403 -6.04 -2.46 2.99
CA ILE A 403 -5.63 -3.29 4.12
C ILE A 403 -5.15 -2.43 5.31
N ARG A 404 -4.30 -1.43 5.05
CA ARG A 404 -3.82 -0.50 6.11
C ARG A 404 -4.97 0.28 6.72
N PHE A 405 -5.96 0.69 5.92
CA PHE A 405 -7.15 1.33 6.44
C PHE A 405 -7.98 0.41 7.34
N LEU A 406 -8.17 -0.86 6.98
CA LEU A 406 -8.78 -1.86 7.87
C LEU A 406 -7.96 -2.05 9.15
N MET A 407 -6.63 -2.09 9.04
CA MET A 407 -5.73 -2.19 10.18
C MET A 407 -5.88 -1.02 11.13
N THR A 408 -5.94 0.20 10.60
CA THR A 408 -6.13 1.43 11.39
C THR A 408 -7.50 1.47 12.05
N ARG A 409 -8.57 1.08 11.34
CA ARG A 409 -9.90 0.94 11.97
C ARG A 409 -9.90 -0.11 13.08
N PHE A 410 -9.24 -1.26 12.85
CA PHE A 410 -9.11 -2.31 13.84
C PHE A 410 -8.30 -1.89 15.05
N PHE A 411 -7.23 -1.14 14.84
CA PHE A 411 -6.45 -0.56 15.92
C PHE A 411 -7.31 0.30 16.85
N PHE A 412 -8.11 1.23 16.28
CA PHE A 412 -9.00 2.07 17.09
C PHE A 412 -10.12 1.26 17.74
N PHE A 413 -10.70 0.29 17.04
CA PHE A 413 -11.72 -0.61 17.60
C PHE A 413 -11.21 -1.33 18.87
N VAL A 414 -10.01 -1.91 18.79
CA VAL A 414 -9.35 -2.56 19.93
C VAL A 414 -9.04 -1.55 21.04
N SER A 415 -8.53 -0.37 20.68
CA SER A 415 -8.09 0.66 21.63
C SER A 415 -9.24 1.28 22.43
N ILE A 416 -10.43 1.40 21.84
CA ILE A 416 -11.63 1.93 22.51
C ILE A 416 -12.27 0.85 23.41
N GLY A 417 -11.86 -0.41 23.30
CA GLY A 417 -12.40 -1.51 24.11
C GLY A 417 -13.80 -1.96 23.68
N GLN A 418 -14.19 -1.74 22.43
CA GLN A 418 -15.51 -2.15 21.89
C GLN A 418 -15.58 -3.65 21.55
N GLY A 419 -14.70 -4.48 22.11
CA GLY A 419 -14.49 -5.88 21.72
C GLY A 419 -15.74 -6.75 21.77
N ASN A 420 -16.71 -6.44 22.63
CA ASN A 420 -17.93 -7.25 22.78
C ASN A 420 -18.97 -7.03 21.65
N SER A 421 -18.79 -6.04 20.78
CA SER A 421 -19.72 -5.74 19.68
C SER A 421 -19.18 -6.16 18.30
N CYS A 422 -18.12 -6.97 18.26
CA CYS A 422 -17.48 -7.41 17.01
C CYS A 422 -18.35 -8.34 16.15
N ASP A 423 -19.50 -8.78 16.67
CA ASP A 423 -20.28 -9.86 16.07
C ASP A 423 -21.12 -9.43 14.85
N SER A 424 -21.30 -8.14 14.58
CA SER A 424 -21.98 -7.71 13.34
C SER A 424 -20.97 -7.35 12.24
N PRO A 425 -20.77 -8.22 11.22
CA PRO A 425 -19.91 -7.92 10.07
C PRO A 425 -20.33 -6.62 9.34
N ASP A 426 -21.59 -6.22 9.48
CA ASP A 426 -22.14 -4.97 8.94
C ASP A 426 -21.42 -3.69 9.42
N ASN A 427 -20.78 -3.72 10.59
CA ASN A 427 -20.12 -2.54 11.16
C ASN A 427 -18.85 -2.13 10.40
N TRP A 428 -18.21 -3.08 9.72
CA TRP A 428 -17.00 -2.83 8.96
C TRP A 428 -17.32 -2.23 7.59
N GLY A 429 -18.43 -2.65 6.99
CA GLY A 429 -18.75 -2.32 5.61
C GLY A 429 -17.74 -2.91 4.62
N THR A 430 -18.08 -2.83 3.34
CA THR A 430 -17.24 -3.33 2.24
C THR A 430 -16.43 -2.20 1.64
N ILE A 431 -15.10 -2.33 1.57
CA ILE A 431 -14.27 -1.38 0.83
C ILE A 431 -14.47 -1.64 -0.66
N THR A 432 -15.21 -0.74 -1.30
CA THR A 432 -15.61 -0.88 -2.72
C THR A 432 -14.65 -0.19 -3.67
N ASP A 433 -13.97 0.85 -3.22
CA ASP A 433 -13.05 1.61 -4.06
C ASP A 433 -11.99 2.33 -3.24
N VAL A 434 -10.80 2.49 -3.83
CA VAL A 434 -9.65 3.19 -3.24
C VAL A 434 -8.97 3.96 -4.36
N GLN A 435 -8.85 5.28 -4.22
CA GLN A 435 -8.25 6.13 -5.25
C GLN A 435 -7.23 7.08 -4.66
N GLU A 436 -6.16 7.33 -5.41
CA GLU A 436 -5.16 8.34 -5.03
C GLU A 436 -5.77 9.73 -5.28
N ALA A 437 -5.97 10.50 -4.20
CA ALA A 437 -6.52 11.86 -4.29
C ALA A 437 -5.39 12.88 -4.47
N ILE A 438 -4.29 12.71 -3.73
CA ILE A 438 -3.05 13.46 -3.90
C ILE A 438 -1.90 12.46 -4.03
N PRO A 439 -1.11 12.52 -5.11
CA PRO A 439 -0.02 11.61 -5.34
C PRO A 439 0.92 11.44 -4.14
N ASN A 440 1.12 10.20 -3.71
CA ASN A 440 1.98 9.79 -2.62
C ASN A 440 1.64 10.36 -1.22
N GLU A 441 0.45 10.93 -1.02
CA GLU A 441 0.10 11.63 0.23
C GLU A 441 -1.29 11.29 0.76
N ILE A 442 -2.34 11.46 -0.05
CA ILE A 442 -3.73 11.35 0.39
C ILE A 442 -4.50 10.42 -0.54
N TRP A 443 -5.24 9.51 0.07
CA TRP A 443 -6.08 8.55 -0.60
C TRP A 443 -7.54 8.77 -0.23
N SER A 444 -8.44 8.45 -1.15
CA SER A 444 -9.88 8.37 -0.89
C SER A 444 -10.31 6.90 -0.81
N ILE A 445 -11.14 6.57 0.18
CA ILE A 445 -11.61 5.21 0.44
C ILE A 445 -13.14 5.22 0.49
N LYS A 446 -13.77 4.44 -0.38
CA LYS A 446 -15.22 4.30 -0.48
C LYS A 446 -15.68 3.01 0.19
N ILE A 447 -16.44 3.15 1.26
CA ILE A 447 -17.03 2.04 2.01
C ILE A 447 -18.52 1.95 1.70
N ARG A 448 -19.01 0.74 1.46
CA ARG A 448 -20.44 0.44 1.35
C ARG A 448 -20.87 -0.37 2.57
N SER A 449 -21.71 0.22 3.39
CA SER A 449 -22.46 -0.49 4.44
C SER A 449 -23.82 -0.94 3.88
N SER A 450 -24.59 -1.69 4.67
CA SER A 450 -25.93 -2.17 4.28
C SER A 450 -26.90 -1.03 3.93
N SER A 451 -26.78 0.11 4.61
CA SER A 451 -27.69 1.25 4.47
C SER A 451 -27.10 2.48 3.78
N SER A 452 -25.78 2.55 3.61
CA SER A 452 -25.13 3.78 3.16
C SER A 452 -23.81 3.53 2.46
N THR A 453 -23.37 4.53 1.69
CA THR A 453 -22.02 4.58 1.13
C THR A 453 -21.32 5.80 1.70
N SER A 454 -20.15 5.59 2.27
CA SER A 454 -19.31 6.64 2.86
C SER A 454 -17.99 6.75 2.10
N LEU A 455 -17.46 7.97 2.00
CA LEU A 455 -16.18 8.24 1.37
C LEU A 455 -15.28 8.93 2.40
N PHE A 456 -14.06 8.44 2.59
CA PHE A 456 -13.11 8.96 3.56
C PHE A 456 -11.86 9.45 2.84
N TYR A 457 -11.29 10.57 3.27
CA TYR A 457 -9.89 10.88 2.96
C TYR A 457 -9.00 10.34 4.06
N VAL A 458 -7.90 9.69 3.66
CA VAL A 458 -6.93 9.08 4.56
C VAL A 458 -5.51 9.43 4.15
N LEU A 459 -4.60 9.44 5.12
CA LEU A 459 -3.16 9.59 4.86
C LEU A 459 -2.59 8.32 4.24
N GLU A 460 -1.72 8.44 3.23
CA GLU A 460 -1.06 7.27 2.63
C GLU A 460 -0.23 6.48 3.66
N SER A 461 0.49 7.20 4.52
CA SER A 461 1.41 6.61 5.50
C SER A 461 0.65 5.73 6.50
N THR A 462 -0.27 6.31 7.25
CA THR A 462 -0.93 5.65 8.39
C THR A 462 -2.33 5.12 8.06
N CYS A 463 -2.92 5.54 6.94
CA CYS A 463 -4.34 5.36 6.63
C CYS A 463 -5.29 5.86 7.73
N GLU A 464 -4.81 6.80 8.56
CA GLU A 464 -5.66 7.54 9.48
C GLU A 464 -6.58 8.49 8.70
N VAL A 465 -7.83 8.59 9.15
CA VAL A 465 -8.87 9.40 8.51
C VAL A 465 -8.64 10.87 8.84
N ILE A 466 -8.46 11.70 7.81
CA ILE A 466 -8.38 13.17 7.97
C ILE A 466 -9.75 13.84 7.91
N GLY A 467 -10.72 13.20 7.25
CA GLY A 467 -12.10 13.69 7.21
C GLY A 467 -12.90 13.12 6.04
N LEU A 468 -14.12 13.62 5.91
CA LEU A 468 -15.05 13.28 4.84
C LEU A 468 -14.98 14.36 3.74
N PRO A 469 -15.00 13.99 2.44
CA PRO A 469 -15.13 14.97 1.37
C PRO A 469 -16.44 15.73 1.52
N GLN A 470 -16.43 17.00 1.14
CA GLN A 470 -17.65 17.78 1.04
C GLN A 470 -18.51 17.17 -0.07
N ILE A 471 -19.62 16.57 0.33
CA ILE A 471 -20.61 16.07 -0.60
C ILE A 471 -21.29 17.30 -1.22
N PRO A 472 -21.35 17.44 -2.56
CA PRO A 472 -22.05 18.56 -3.19
C PRO A 472 -23.49 18.65 -2.68
N GLU A 473 -23.91 19.85 -2.25
CA GLU A 473 -25.21 20.10 -1.61
C GLU A 473 -26.41 19.61 -2.45
N GLU A 474 -26.25 19.52 -3.77
CA GLU A 474 -27.28 19.04 -4.69
C GLU A 474 -27.74 17.61 -4.37
N SER A 475 -26.85 16.76 -3.87
CA SER A 475 -27.19 15.39 -3.47
C SER A 475 -27.84 15.28 -2.09
N ILE A 476 -27.81 16.36 -1.29
CA ILE A 476 -28.41 16.39 0.06
C ILE A 476 -29.92 16.66 -0.03
N ARG A 477 -30.39 17.38 -1.05
CA ARG A 477 -31.80 17.78 -1.18
C ARG A 477 -32.79 16.61 -1.32
N THR A 478 -32.33 15.43 -1.71
CA THR A 478 -33.18 14.23 -1.86
C THR A 478 -33.18 13.30 -0.64
N SER A 479 -32.30 13.54 0.34
CA SER A 479 -32.15 12.72 1.54
C SER A 479 -32.87 13.39 2.73
N PHE A 480 -34.11 12.96 3.01
CA PHE A 480 -34.94 13.47 4.11
C PHE A 480 -34.47 13.09 5.53
N ALA A 481 -33.32 12.43 5.68
CA ALA A 481 -32.78 12.07 6.99
C ALA A 481 -31.80 13.15 7.50
N PRO A 482 -32.09 13.83 8.63
CA PRO A 482 -31.15 14.73 9.28
C PRO A 482 -29.97 13.91 9.83
N THR A 483 -28.94 13.76 9.02
CA THR A 483 -27.74 13.00 9.38
C THR A 483 -26.93 13.83 10.38
N ARG A 484 -26.83 13.31 11.60
CA ARG A 484 -26.06 13.89 12.70
C ARG A 484 -24.59 14.04 12.30
N HIS A 485 -24.11 15.28 12.31
CA HIS A 485 -22.71 15.68 12.47
C HIS A 485 -21.67 14.80 11.77
N SER A 486 -21.75 14.67 10.44
CA SER A 486 -20.57 14.25 9.68
C SER A 486 -19.48 15.30 9.94
N SER A 487 -18.40 14.90 10.61
CA SER A 487 -17.26 15.78 10.86
C SER A 487 -16.71 16.22 9.52
N SER A 488 -16.98 17.46 9.14
CA SER A 488 -16.43 18.03 7.92
C SER A 488 -14.91 18.03 8.00
N LEU A 489 -14.26 17.84 6.86
CA LEU A 489 -12.83 18.00 6.74
C LEU A 489 -12.40 19.36 7.31
N ARG A 490 -11.32 19.39 8.11
CA ARG A 490 -10.74 20.62 8.66
C ARG A 490 -10.47 21.62 7.52
N VAL A 491 -10.68 22.90 7.76
CA VAL A 491 -10.65 23.94 6.71
C VAL A 491 -9.28 24.04 6.01
N ASP A 492 -8.19 23.84 6.74
CA ASP A 492 -6.84 23.82 6.17
C ASP A 492 -6.56 22.55 5.36
N TRP A 493 -7.10 21.39 5.75
CA TRP A 493 -7.03 20.15 4.98
C TRP A 493 -7.82 20.30 3.68
N SER A 494 -9.03 20.85 3.72
CA SER A 494 -9.80 21.10 2.50
C SER A 494 -9.09 22.11 1.61
N THR A 495 -8.54 23.19 2.17
CA THR A 495 -7.73 24.18 1.44
C THR A 495 -6.49 23.53 0.81
N TYR A 496 -5.78 22.68 1.56
CA TYR A 496 -4.61 21.95 1.08
C TYR A 496 -4.95 21.02 -0.09
N ILE A 497 -6.02 20.23 0.06
CA ILE A 497 -6.47 19.30 -0.98
C ILE A 497 -6.91 20.07 -2.23
N SER A 498 -7.76 21.09 -2.10
CA SER A 498 -8.21 21.90 -3.24
C SER A 498 -7.03 22.56 -3.95
N HIS A 499 -6.12 23.17 -3.20
CA HIS A 499 -4.92 23.79 -3.78
C HIS A 499 -4.04 22.78 -4.54
N ARG A 500 -3.87 21.57 -3.99
CA ARG A 500 -3.07 20.50 -4.64
C ARG A 500 -3.75 19.93 -5.88
N LEU A 501 -5.07 19.88 -5.91
CA LEU A 501 -5.85 19.46 -7.08
C LEU A 501 -5.84 20.52 -8.19
N GLU A 502 -5.94 21.80 -7.83
CA GLU A 502 -5.92 22.92 -8.79
C GLU A 502 -4.53 23.12 -9.42
N ASN A 503 -3.46 22.99 -8.62
CA ASN A 503 -2.11 23.32 -9.04
C ASN A 503 -1.24 22.10 -9.40
N SER A 504 -1.80 21.05 -10.00
CA SER A 504 -1.10 19.77 -10.22
C SER A 504 0.26 19.86 -10.96
N ALA A 505 0.50 20.93 -11.73
CA ALA A 505 1.69 21.09 -12.57
C ALA A 505 2.96 21.59 -11.83
N GLU A 506 2.83 22.21 -10.66
CA GLU A 506 4.00 22.74 -9.94
C GLU A 506 4.63 21.71 -8.99
N PRO A 507 5.97 21.70 -8.83
CA PRO A 507 6.63 20.87 -7.83
C PRO A 507 6.26 21.38 -6.43
N HIS A 508 5.21 20.78 -5.85
CA HIS A 508 4.72 21.14 -4.53
C HIS A 508 5.58 20.54 -3.43
N LYS A 509 5.59 21.25 -2.31
CA LYS A 509 6.10 20.73 -1.04
C LYS A 509 5.32 19.49 -0.66
N THR A 510 6.03 18.41 -0.36
CA THR A 510 5.41 17.17 0.14
C THR A 510 4.74 17.40 1.50
N LEU A 511 3.74 16.60 1.85
CA LEU A 511 3.07 16.70 3.17
C LEU A 511 4.09 16.68 4.34
N LEU A 512 5.17 15.90 4.20
CA LEU A 512 6.23 15.79 5.19
C LEU A 512 7.03 17.09 5.39
N GLU A 513 7.01 18.02 4.42
CA GLU A 513 7.62 19.36 4.54
C GLU A 513 6.73 20.35 5.31
N HIS A 514 5.50 19.96 5.65
CA HIS A 514 4.64 20.68 6.58
C HIS A 514 4.84 20.24 8.02
N LEU A 515 5.55 19.12 8.26
CA LEU A 515 5.88 18.65 9.60
C LEU A 515 6.78 19.65 10.33
N GLN A 516 6.36 20.05 11.53
CA GLN A 516 7.13 20.82 12.48
C GLN A 516 7.60 19.91 13.60
N TRP A 517 8.88 20.00 13.95
CA TRP A 517 9.52 19.25 15.03
C TRP A 517 10.58 20.13 15.70
N THR A 518 11.14 19.72 16.84
CA THR A 518 12.20 20.47 17.53
C THR A 518 13.58 19.86 17.23
N ASN A 519 14.67 20.52 17.64
CA ASN A 519 16.05 20.00 17.53
C ASN A 519 16.45 19.62 16.09
N HIS A 520 16.25 20.53 15.15
CA HIS A 520 16.54 20.31 13.72
C HIS A 520 18.02 20.00 13.43
N GLU A 521 18.92 20.29 14.37
CA GLU A 521 20.34 19.97 14.32
C GLU A 521 20.59 18.46 14.31
N GLU A 522 19.89 17.71 15.15
CA GLU A 522 20.07 16.27 15.34
C GLU A 522 19.06 15.44 14.55
N TYR A 523 17.86 15.98 14.31
CA TYR A 523 16.76 15.25 13.69
C TYR A 523 16.37 15.85 12.33
N GLU A 524 16.19 14.97 11.35
CA GLU A 524 15.58 15.28 10.07
C GLU A 524 14.16 14.72 10.07
N ARG A 525 13.15 15.62 10.05
CA ARG A 525 11.73 15.26 10.10
C ARG A 525 11.39 14.39 11.32
N GLY A 526 12.04 14.66 12.46
CA GLY A 526 11.88 13.87 13.68
C GLY A 526 12.66 12.56 13.72
N ILE A 527 13.53 12.26 12.74
CA ILE A 527 14.33 11.02 12.70
C ILE A 527 15.81 11.38 12.85
N SER A 528 16.53 10.66 13.71
CA SER A 528 17.95 10.88 14.02
C SER A 528 18.81 10.82 12.76
N LYS A 529 19.49 11.92 12.43
CA LYS A 529 20.38 12.02 11.24
C LYS A 529 21.52 11.00 11.31
N LEU A 530 22.04 10.79 12.52
CA LEU A 530 23.12 9.82 12.77
C LEU A 530 22.65 8.40 12.47
N TRP A 531 21.44 8.04 12.89
CA TRP A 531 20.87 6.72 12.60
C TRP A 531 20.56 6.53 11.12
N LEU A 532 19.96 7.54 10.46
CA LEU A 532 19.74 7.55 9.01
C LEU A 532 21.04 7.29 8.24
N SER A 533 22.16 7.87 8.68
CA SER A 533 23.47 7.61 8.09
C SER A 533 23.92 6.16 8.25
N ARG A 534 23.64 5.52 9.40
CA ARG A 534 24.04 4.12 9.65
C ARG A 534 23.24 3.13 8.84
N ILE A 535 21.92 3.32 8.76
CA ILE A 535 21.05 2.37 8.05
C ILE A 535 21.23 2.42 6.53
N ARG A 536 21.82 3.49 5.98
CA ARG A 536 22.14 3.58 4.55
C ARG A 536 23.03 2.43 4.08
N ASP A 537 23.92 1.95 4.96
CA ASP A 537 24.83 0.84 4.66
C ASP A 537 24.15 -0.54 4.81
N GLU A 538 22.92 -0.62 5.33
CA GLU A 538 22.16 -1.86 5.49
C GLU A 538 21.36 -2.26 4.21
N GLY A 539 21.44 -1.48 3.14
CA GLY A 539 20.77 -1.78 1.87
C GLY A 539 19.23 -1.78 1.98
N GLN A 540 18.57 -2.84 1.49
CA GLN A 540 17.10 -2.93 1.50
C GLN A 540 16.50 -2.92 2.91
N LEU A 541 17.20 -3.53 3.88
CA LEU A 541 16.77 -3.53 5.28
C LEU A 541 16.75 -2.10 5.85
N GLY A 542 17.76 -1.30 5.52
CA GLY A 542 17.85 0.09 5.92
C GLY A 542 16.72 0.94 5.34
N ILE A 543 16.44 0.80 4.05
CA ILE A 543 15.31 1.47 3.38
C ILE A 543 14.00 1.14 4.10
N PHE A 544 13.78 -0.12 4.46
CA PHE A 544 12.56 -0.51 5.14
C PHE A 544 12.48 0.00 6.58
N LYS A 545 13.60 0.03 7.32
CA LYS A 545 13.67 0.69 8.64
C LYS A 545 13.32 2.18 8.53
N GLU A 546 13.81 2.87 7.52
CA GLU A 546 13.47 4.29 7.27
C GLU A 546 11.97 4.45 6.98
N VAL A 547 11.37 3.56 6.19
CA VAL A 547 9.92 3.55 5.94
C VAL A 547 9.15 3.42 7.26
N VAL A 548 9.49 2.43 8.10
CA VAL A 548 8.82 2.23 9.40
C VAL A 548 9.02 3.42 10.35
N ALA A 549 10.21 4.03 10.36
CA ALA A 549 10.47 5.25 11.13
C ALA A 549 9.54 6.40 10.71
N ARG A 550 9.39 6.63 9.40
CA ARG A 550 8.48 7.65 8.88
C ARG A 550 7.02 7.35 9.20
N LEU A 551 6.61 6.07 9.12
CA LEU A 551 5.26 5.65 9.49
C LEU A 551 4.96 5.96 10.96
N TYR A 552 5.89 5.61 11.86
CA TYR A 552 5.79 5.96 13.28
C TYR A 552 5.71 7.47 13.48
N THR A 553 6.59 8.24 12.83
CA THR A 553 6.56 9.71 12.90
C THR A 553 5.19 10.26 12.53
N PHE A 554 4.57 9.78 11.44
CA PHE A 554 3.22 10.21 11.05
C PHE A 554 2.14 9.75 12.04
N ALA A 555 2.26 8.54 12.60
CA ALA A 555 1.31 8.03 13.60
C ALA A 555 1.38 8.77 14.94
N CYS A 556 2.49 9.45 15.22
CA CYS A 556 2.71 10.23 16.45
C CYS A 556 2.51 11.75 16.25
N ILE A 557 2.01 12.18 15.09
CA ILE A 557 1.58 13.56 14.92
C ILE A 557 0.36 13.78 15.83
N VAL A 558 0.35 14.88 16.58
CA VAL A 558 -0.75 15.20 17.52
C VAL A 558 -2.09 15.12 16.79
N SER A 559 -3.08 14.42 17.36
CA SER A 559 -4.36 14.08 16.71
C SER A 559 -5.08 15.27 16.09
N ASN A 560 -4.95 16.46 16.70
CA ASN A 560 -5.48 17.71 16.17
C ASN A 560 -4.94 18.08 14.79
N SER A 561 -3.78 17.55 14.40
CA SER A 561 -3.14 17.72 13.09
C SER A 561 -3.82 16.92 11.99
N VAL A 562 -4.50 15.82 12.32
CA VAL A 562 -5.12 14.91 11.36
C VAL A 562 -6.63 15.14 11.33
N SER A 563 -7.27 15.37 12.48
CA SER A 563 -8.69 15.70 12.62
C SER A 563 -8.93 16.79 13.68
N GLY A 564 -10.12 17.39 13.78
CA GLY A 564 -10.43 18.39 14.82
C GLY A 564 -10.24 19.85 14.39
N SER A 565 -10.09 20.76 15.36
CA SER A 565 -9.87 22.19 15.09
C SER A 565 -8.43 22.47 14.69
N TRP A 566 -8.23 23.44 13.79
CA TRP A 566 -6.89 23.87 13.41
C TRP A 566 -6.17 24.54 14.60
N LEU A 567 -4.89 24.21 14.76
CA LEU A 567 -4.00 24.77 15.77
C LEU A 567 -2.62 25.06 15.17
N THR A 568 -1.96 26.09 15.69
CA THR A 568 -0.54 26.38 15.43
C THR A 568 0.36 25.33 16.10
N SER A 569 1.64 25.26 15.71
CA SER A 569 2.55 24.22 16.23
C SER A 569 2.84 24.47 17.71
N THR A 570 2.88 25.75 18.09
CA THR A 570 2.99 26.18 19.48
C THR A 570 1.75 25.82 20.28
N GLU A 571 0.55 26.02 19.74
CA GLU A 571 -0.69 25.62 20.42
C GLU A 571 -0.79 24.10 20.57
N MET A 572 -0.44 23.33 19.53
CA MET A 572 -0.38 21.86 19.61
C MET A 572 0.65 21.39 20.64
N ALA A 573 1.81 22.05 20.72
CA ALA A 573 2.81 21.76 21.74
C ALA A 573 2.30 22.09 23.15
N GLN A 574 1.61 23.22 23.32
CA GLN A 574 1.02 23.62 24.60
C GLN A 574 -0.06 22.64 25.05
N GLU A 575 -0.98 22.28 24.16
CA GLU A 575 -2.04 21.32 24.43
C GLU A 575 -1.49 19.93 24.76
N PHE A 576 -0.46 19.48 24.02
CA PHE A 576 0.23 18.24 24.32
C PHE A 576 0.85 18.24 25.74
N ASN A 577 1.36 19.40 26.17
CA ASN A 577 1.87 19.60 27.53
C ASN A 577 0.75 19.84 28.58
N GLY A 578 -0.52 19.73 28.21
CA GLY A 578 -1.66 19.94 29.10
C GLY A 578 -1.90 21.40 29.47
N LEU A 579 -1.30 22.36 28.76
CA LEU A 579 -1.54 23.78 28.94
C LEU A 579 -2.81 24.21 28.19
N PRO A 580 -3.62 25.12 28.74
CA PRO A 580 -4.85 25.57 28.09
C PRO A 580 -4.53 26.30 26.79
N ALA A 581 -5.29 25.99 25.72
CA ALA A 581 -5.17 26.68 24.45
C ALA A 581 -5.43 28.18 24.63
N GLN A 582 -4.51 29.02 24.18
CA GLN A 582 -4.75 30.45 24.09
C GLN A 582 -5.84 30.71 23.04
N ARG A 583 -6.70 31.70 23.26
CA ARG A 583 -7.79 31.99 22.33
C ARG A 583 -7.21 32.28 20.94
N PRO A 584 -7.70 31.62 19.88
CA PRO A 584 -7.16 31.79 18.55
C PRO A 584 -7.31 33.25 18.13
N GLN A 585 -6.18 33.92 17.87
CA GLN A 585 -6.21 35.20 17.18
C GLN A 585 -6.63 34.94 15.73
N GLN A 586 -7.48 35.81 15.17
CA GLN A 586 -7.94 35.67 13.78
C GLN A 586 -6.74 35.71 12.82
N GLN A 587 -6.37 34.57 12.24
CA GLN A 587 -5.20 34.47 11.37
C GLN A 587 -5.59 34.31 9.90
N LYS A 588 -4.92 35.09 9.05
CA LYS A 588 -5.02 35.06 7.59
C LYS A 588 -4.16 33.91 7.05
N HIS A 589 -4.77 33.08 6.20
CA HIS A 589 -4.19 31.95 5.45
C HIS A 589 -3.74 30.75 6.30
N GLN A 590 -4.64 29.78 6.43
CA GLN A 590 -4.38 28.52 7.14
C GLN A 590 -3.58 27.56 6.26
N ARG A 591 -2.25 27.60 6.38
CA ARG A 591 -1.40 26.50 5.90
C ARG A 591 -1.66 25.28 6.80
N ILE A 592 -1.67 24.10 6.19
CA ILE A 592 -1.72 22.86 6.96
C ILE A 592 -0.53 22.78 7.92
N ASN A 593 -0.84 22.45 9.16
CA ASN A 593 0.12 22.38 10.23
C ASN A 593 0.12 21.00 10.88
N LEU A 594 1.30 20.38 10.92
CA LEU A 594 1.54 19.06 11.48
C LEU A 594 2.65 19.22 12.52
N PHE A 595 2.45 18.69 13.73
CA PHE A 595 3.43 18.81 14.81
C PHE A 595 3.79 17.46 15.41
N LEU A 596 5.10 17.20 15.52
CA LEU A 596 5.68 16.04 16.18
C LEU A 596 6.32 16.44 17.51
N PRO A 597 5.83 15.93 18.64
CA PRO A 597 6.46 16.16 19.95
C PRO A 597 7.87 15.53 20.07
N ALA A 598 8.76 16.19 20.82
CA ALA A 598 10.17 15.80 20.94
C ALA A 598 10.40 14.36 21.47
N HIS A 599 9.55 13.89 22.39
CA HIS A 599 9.65 12.54 22.96
C HIS A 599 9.20 11.42 21.99
N HIS A 600 8.66 11.80 20.82
CA HIS A 600 8.36 10.91 19.69
C HIS A 600 9.40 11.02 18.56
N HIS A 601 10.51 11.74 18.76
CA HIS A 601 11.64 11.67 17.84
C HIS A 601 12.20 10.24 17.79
N VAL A 602 12.59 9.79 16.60
CA VAL A 602 13.06 8.43 16.36
C VAL A 602 14.58 8.38 16.43
N GLU A 603 15.11 7.62 17.38
CA GLU A 603 16.54 7.31 17.47
C GLU A 603 16.93 6.09 16.64
N SER A 604 16.10 5.04 16.66
CA SER A 604 16.33 3.84 15.87
C SER A 604 15.09 2.96 15.75
N VAL A 605 15.10 2.10 14.73
CA VAL A 605 14.05 1.07 14.49
C VAL A 605 14.67 -0.32 14.43
N HIS A 606 14.03 -1.27 15.12
CA HIS A 606 14.50 -2.64 15.26
C HIS A 606 13.41 -3.66 14.89
N PHE A 607 13.81 -4.73 14.21
CA PHE A 607 12.96 -5.90 13.90
C PHE A 607 13.34 -7.15 14.70
N THR A 608 14.25 -6.98 15.64
CA THR A 608 14.72 -8.01 16.56
C THR A 608 14.64 -7.48 17.98
N THR A 609 14.41 -8.35 18.94
CA THR A 609 14.54 -8.04 20.37
C THR A 609 15.99 -7.69 20.70
N SER A 610 16.21 -7.12 21.88
CA SER A 610 17.56 -6.88 22.44
C SER A 610 18.41 -8.16 22.54
N GLY A 611 17.77 -9.33 22.65
CA GLY A 611 18.43 -10.64 22.62
C GLY A 611 18.71 -11.19 21.21
N GLY A 612 18.49 -10.41 20.15
CA GLY A 612 18.73 -10.81 18.76
C GLY A 612 17.68 -11.75 18.16
N LYS A 613 16.57 -12.03 18.87
CA LYS A 613 15.48 -12.86 18.35
C LYS A 613 14.58 -12.02 17.44
N ALA A 614 14.13 -12.57 16.32
CA ALA A 614 13.19 -11.88 15.44
C ALA A 614 11.87 -11.56 16.15
N LEU A 615 11.37 -10.35 15.95
CA LEU A 615 10.03 -9.94 16.37
C LEU A 615 8.98 -10.62 15.47
N HIS A 616 7.72 -10.62 15.93
CA HIS A 616 6.58 -10.96 15.08
C HIS A 616 6.62 -10.14 13.78
N PRO A 617 6.31 -10.71 12.60
CA PRO A 617 6.47 -10.03 11.31
C PRO A 617 5.78 -8.66 11.24
N ALA A 618 4.64 -8.49 11.92
CA ALA A 618 3.90 -7.23 11.99
C ALA A 618 4.45 -6.20 12.99
N LEU A 619 5.42 -6.55 13.83
CA LEU A 619 5.92 -5.71 14.93
C LEU A 619 7.32 -5.14 14.67
N ALA A 620 7.50 -3.86 14.98
CA ALA A 620 8.81 -3.24 15.14
C ALA A 620 8.92 -2.59 16.52
N VAL A 621 10.16 -2.40 16.97
CA VAL A 621 10.49 -1.58 18.13
C VAL A 621 11.08 -0.26 17.65
N VAL A 622 10.53 0.85 18.12
CA VAL A 622 11.05 2.20 17.89
C VAL A 622 11.66 2.70 19.19
N GLN A 623 12.94 3.02 19.15
CA GLN A 623 13.61 3.73 20.23
C GLN A 623 13.38 5.23 20.04
N THR A 624 12.88 5.90 21.07
CA THR A 624 12.89 7.37 21.16
C THR A 624 13.86 7.83 22.26
N PRO A 625 14.11 9.14 22.44
CA PRO A 625 14.97 9.62 23.52
C PRO A 625 14.50 9.23 24.91
N GLY A 626 13.18 9.02 25.09
CA GLY A 626 12.58 8.77 26.39
C GLY A 626 12.26 7.31 26.67
N ARG A 627 11.87 6.53 25.65
CA ARG A 627 11.42 5.14 25.83
C ARG A 627 11.41 4.33 24.54
N GLU A 628 11.31 3.02 24.68
CA GLU A 628 11.01 2.10 23.60
C GLU A 628 9.49 1.95 23.37
N TYR A 629 9.09 1.80 22.10
CA TYR A 629 7.71 1.57 21.70
C TYR A 629 7.60 0.34 20.81
N TYR A 630 6.60 -0.50 21.07
CA TYR A 630 6.21 -1.58 20.17
C TYR A 630 5.12 -1.05 19.23
N ILE A 631 5.36 -1.15 17.92
CA ILE A 631 4.45 -0.59 16.90
C ILE A 631 4.09 -1.62 15.83
N LEU A 632 2.97 -1.42 15.17
CA LEU A 632 2.63 -2.11 13.93
C LEU A 632 3.44 -1.53 12.77
N LYS A 633 4.23 -2.37 12.08
CA LYS A 633 5.13 -1.93 10.99
C LYS A 633 4.40 -1.24 9.84
N ASP A 634 3.21 -1.72 9.50
CA ASP A 634 2.51 -1.32 8.28
C ASP A 634 1.80 0.05 8.41
N ASN A 635 1.58 0.57 9.63
CA ASN A 635 0.94 1.88 9.84
C ASN A 635 1.55 2.74 10.96
N GLY A 636 2.56 2.25 11.69
CA GLY A 636 3.27 3.01 12.72
C GLY A 636 2.58 3.09 14.08
N MET A 637 1.40 2.47 14.25
CA MET A 637 0.59 2.62 15.46
C MET A 637 1.17 1.86 16.66
N GLN A 638 1.18 2.50 17.82
CA GLN A 638 1.73 1.96 19.07
C GLN A 638 0.79 0.90 19.68
N VAL A 639 1.32 -0.30 19.91
CA VAL A 639 0.62 -1.43 20.56
C VAL A 639 1.26 -1.84 21.90
N GLY A 640 2.31 -1.14 22.32
CA GLY A 640 3.04 -1.41 23.55
C GLY A 640 4.14 -0.38 23.82
N CYS A 641 4.81 -0.51 24.95
CA CYS A 641 5.93 0.34 25.37
C CYS A 641 7.00 -0.46 26.12
N GLU A 642 8.09 0.20 26.49
CA GLU A 642 9.22 -0.39 27.22
C GLU A 642 8.80 -1.09 28.52
N GLU A 643 7.90 -0.47 29.29
CA GLU A 643 7.53 -0.93 30.63
C GLU A 643 6.62 -2.15 30.60
N ASP A 644 5.63 -2.14 29.70
CA ASP A 644 4.59 -3.17 29.63
C ASP A 644 4.88 -4.23 28.56
N GLY A 645 5.82 -3.95 27.66
CA GLY A 645 6.00 -4.72 26.44
C GLY A 645 4.83 -4.52 25.46
N VAL A 646 4.55 -5.54 24.64
CA VAL A 646 3.33 -5.61 23.83
C VAL A 646 2.13 -5.77 24.75
N ALA A 647 1.12 -4.91 24.61
CA ALA A 647 -0.06 -4.94 25.48
C ALA A 647 -0.81 -6.29 25.39
N PRO A 648 -1.42 -6.79 26.49
CA PRO A 648 -2.03 -8.12 26.52
C PRO A 648 -3.06 -8.43 25.43
N VAL A 649 -3.90 -7.45 25.10
CA VAL A 649 -4.87 -7.60 24.01
C VAL A 649 -4.18 -7.84 22.67
N TRP A 650 -3.09 -7.12 22.41
CA TRP A 650 -2.31 -7.26 21.18
C TRP A 650 -1.46 -8.52 21.16
N MET A 651 -0.94 -8.98 22.31
CA MET A 651 -0.27 -10.29 22.42
C MET A 651 -1.20 -11.42 21.95
N SER A 652 -2.46 -11.40 22.41
CA SER A 652 -3.47 -12.39 22.01
C SER A 652 -3.81 -12.32 20.53
N ILE A 653 -3.98 -11.11 19.98
CA ILE A 653 -4.31 -10.90 18.56
C ILE A 653 -3.15 -11.33 17.64
N LEU A 654 -1.92 -10.98 18.01
CA LEU A 654 -0.72 -11.23 17.21
C LEU A 654 -0.15 -12.64 17.42
N GLY A 655 -0.49 -13.33 18.51
CA GLY A 655 0.15 -14.59 18.89
C GLY A 655 1.62 -14.42 19.27
N CYS A 656 1.95 -13.33 19.98
CA CYS A 656 3.30 -13.03 20.43
C CYS A 656 3.38 -12.86 21.95
N ASN A 657 4.59 -12.94 22.50
CA ASN A 657 4.84 -12.66 23.91
C ASN A 657 5.02 -11.15 24.17
N SER A 658 5.24 -10.77 25.43
CA SER A 658 5.39 -9.36 25.83
C SER A 658 6.60 -8.67 25.20
N LEU A 659 7.62 -9.42 24.79
CA LEU A 659 8.77 -8.90 24.04
C LEU A 659 8.55 -8.88 22.52
N GLY A 660 7.33 -9.17 22.06
CA GLY A 660 6.96 -9.23 20.65
C GLY A 660 7.49 -10.46 19.90
N GLY A 661 8.06 -11.45 20.58
CA GLY A 661 8.52 -12.70 19.98
C GLY A 661 7.36 -13.65 19.67
N VAL A 662 7.40 -14.33 18.52
CA VAL A 662 6.34 -15.29 18.12
C VAL A 662 6.28 -16.45 19.10
N ILE A 663 5.08 -16.75 19.59
CA ILE A 663 4.83 -17.96 20.41
C ILE A 663 4.58 -19.11 19.44
N ARG A 664 5.46 -20.12 19.45
CA ARG A 664 5.22 -21.37 18.75
C ARG A 664 4.35 -22.23 19.67
N PHE A 665 3.06 -22.33 19.33
CA PHE A 665 2.14 -23.27 19.96
C PHE A 665 2.40 -24.69 19.47
#